data_AF-A0A015JZV3-F1
#
_entry.id   AF-A0A015JZV3-F1
#
_cell.length_a   1.000
_cell.length_b   1.000
_cell.length_c   1.000
_cell.angle_alpha   90.00
_cell.angle_beta   90.00
_cell.angle_gamma   90.00
#
_symmetry.space_group_name_H-M   'P 1'
#
loop_
_entity.id
_entity.type
_entity.pdbx_description
1 polymer ?
#
loop_
_entity_poly.entity_id
_entity_poly.type
_entity_poly.pdbx_seq_one_letter_code
_entity_poly.pdbx_strand_id
1 'polypeptide(L)'
;MMVSINCLCLGKTSFDDTFVVNIANDSDICGSLININNLRISDLKFLIWNKKKATLGINDSDIMDLWKVNIAYNDENKLKHVTTEDDIKKELGGKKLVPILLVKKLFLEQSLVDENIHVIVQLPTAAEPYWNDDSSVYEWIKQFKPNRGRNLLVKTYGKDFKFLQRDDTIKALWKGTVIAGIEARFKYRNVSDKGLHPIPILVGGPGVGKSRFLDEVERLLGQYANESDDEEIRKAFTNMTVINTTYGNGSPAGTMDVNFGAEASLAIRILYEYFRPNHNYGSLEFSHFQSHCYNYSNISSFTLSTALRIIYADVIIQKKQEINSNPLLVLVLGIDEFNKLHDTEKGICKELINAIGGVMCRPPPNIYFIPILAGTIEEHLYDYISGSMHEILPLPLRLLNDDDAIRIGMKMNLFDDKYVRLHPYFRISICDIGGHVRTLEYYYEYFAQKFAAEHKKLKTEKMSKEEKIETAVHNVNIKKIMEFVKQKIIDKYSLELNSHWLTIPLAKAILGFPVKKMDTIMLNKISMSYQELSSMGVVNLVPTEERGEYLIRLPYVWVCAIVESSDDHGMMYLKFMMLRYDEPWQNFEDFNAKFWALRLRLFHLIGYKQIKLKTLFKGADFSLSFPDVEVDLPKIIDIKLYRSLHRYPVTKTYKNNQVKYENMTEVRNGYIDLDLLKEGNIKRYIGCLFFNAPGEVNQELYDKTYEKVAEAMNKAEVKEWVLLFLTNANKENNLSIDNKPNSALVSMKNFQKFYGYTYASRAQFASANEKIYFNSAPVESLTILGFNEEERNNIRLKRKGHPGKA
;
A
#
# COMPACT_ATOMS: atom_id res chain seq x y z
N MET A 1 60.30 14.84 -2.42
CA MET A 1 60.29 13.40 -2.09
C MET A 1 61.55 13.12 -1.31
N MET A 2 61.45 12.62 -0.08
CA MET A 2 62.61 12.44 0.81
C MET A 2 62.93 10.95 1.05
N VAL A 3 61.93 10.07 1.05
CA VAL A 3 62.10 8.60 1.19
C VAL A 3 61.07 7.85 0.37
N SER A 4 61.49 6.74 -0.22
CA SER A 4 60.64 5.71 -0.82
C SER A 4 60.57 4.49 0.09
N ILE A 5 59.38 4.00 0.39
CA ILE A 5 59.20 2.75 1.13
C ILE A 5 58.58 1.72 0.19
N ASN A 6 59.29 0.64 -0.06
CA ASN A 6 58.78 -0.49 -0.85
C ASN A 6 57.91 -1.39 0.03
N CYS A 7 56.66 -1.58 -0.39
CA CYS A 7 55.64 -2.32 0.34
C CYS A 7 55.18 -3.55 -0.45
N LEU A 8 54.80 -4.60 0.27
CA LEU A 8 54.16 -5.79 -0.29
C LEU A 8 52.97 -6.20 0.60
N CYS A 9 51.85 -6.63 0.01
CA CYS A 9 50.74 -7.19 0.78
C CYS A 9 51.04 -8.63 1.20
N LEU A 10 50.67 -9.00 2.43
CA LEU A 10 50.81 -10.37 2.93
C LEU A 10 50.10 -11.37 1.99
N GLY A 11 50.74 -12.51 1.73
CA GLY A 11 50.25 -13.54 0.80
C GLY A 11 50.70 -13.36 -0.65
N LYS A 12 51.34 -12.23 -1.01
CA LYS A 12 52.04 -12.07 -2.29
C LYS A 12 53.43 -12.68 -2.24
N THR A 13 53.82 -13.32 -3.33
CA THR A 13 55.02 -14.18 -3.38
C THR A 13 56.11 -13.67 -4.32
N SER A 14 55.87 -12.54 -5.01
CA SER A 14 56.83 -11.96 -5.96
C SER A 14 57.12 -10.49 -5.74
N PHE A 15 58.33 -10.06 -6.12
CA PHE A 15 58.72 -8.66 -6.17
C PHE A 15 57.91 -7.85 -7.21
N ASP A 16 57.35 -8.50 -8.23
CA ASP A 16 56.48 -7.84 -9.22
C ASP A 16 55.18 -7.31 -8.62
N ASP A 17 54.75 -7.86 -7.48
CA ASP A 17 53.56 -7.41 -6.74
C ASP A 17 53.84 -6.23 -5.79
N THR A 18 55.10 -5.78 -5.70
CA THR A 18 55.48 -4.68 -4.80
C THR A 18 54.94 -3.34 -5.28
N PHE A 19 54.74 -2.43 -4.33
CA PHE A 19 54.38 -1.05 -4.63
C PHE A 19 55.13 -0.09 -3.72
N VAL A 20 55.55 1.04 -4.29
CA VAL A 20 56.33 2.04 -3.57
C VAL A 20 55.41 3.08 -2.95
N VAL A 21 55.65 3.51 -1.71
CA VAL A 21 55.01 4.68 -1.09
C VAL A 21 56.04 5.77 -0.91
N ASN A 22 55.78 6.94 -1.52
CA ASN A 22 56.69 8.07 -1.50
C ASN A 22 56.30 9.01 -0.36
N ILE A 23 57.25 9.34 0.51
CA ILE A 23 57.04 10.27 1.63
C ILE A 23 57.68 11.61 1.27
N ALA A 24 56.86 12.67 1.28
CA ALA A 24 57.29 14.04 1.04
C ALA A 24 57.74 14.71 2.35
N ASN A 25 58.43 15.86 2.23
CA ASN A 25 58.87 16.64 3.40
C ASN A 25 57.69 17.04 4.28
N ASP A 26 56.58 17.40 3.63
CA ASP A 26 55.28 17.59 4.26
C ASP A 26 54.28 16.73 3.50
N SER A 27 53.57 15.86 4.20
CA SER A 27 52.59 14.93 3.62
C SER A 27 51.18 15.35 4.07
N ASP A 28 50.24 15.40 3.13
CA ASP A 28 48.83 15.67 3.44
C ASP A 28 48.18 14.42 4.03
N ILE A 29 47.78 14.52 5.30
CA ILE A 29 47.05 13.52 6.05
C ILE A 29 45.70 14.11 6.42
N CYS A 30 44.64 13.68 5.73
CA CYS A 30 43.26 14.13 5.96
C CYS A 30 43.08 15.66 5.93
N GLY A 31 43.75 16.37 5.03
CA GLY A 31 43.68 17.83 4.89
C GLY A 31 44.63 18.61 5.81
N SER A 32 45.49 17.91 6.56
CA SER A 32 46.52 18.50 7.41
C SER A 32 47.92 18.15 6.88
N LEU A 33 48.77 19.16 6.68
CA LEU A 33 50.15 18.96 6.29
C LEU A 33 51.00 18.58 7.50
N ILE A 34 51.54 17.36 7.49
CA ILE A 34 52.41 16.82 8.54
C ILE A 34 53.85 16.75 8.03
N ASN A 35 54.76 17.39 8.75
CA ASN A 35 56.18 17.32 8.46
C ASN A 35 56.74 15.92 8.72
N ILE A 36 57.64 15.45 7.86
CA ILE A 36 58.27 14.12 7.92
C ILE A 36 58.94 13.82 9.26
N ASN A 37 59.45 14.83 9.98
CA ASN A 37 60.05 14.65 11.31
C ASN A 37 59.01 14.28 12.38
N ASN A 38 57.74 14.60 12.15
CA ASN A 38 56.62 14.37 13.06
C ASN A 38 55.68 13.25 12.58
N LEU A 39 55.94 12.69 11.39
CA LEU A 39 55.07 11.69 10.75
C LEU A 39 55.14 10.36 11.50
N ARG A 40 53.98 9.88 11.95
CA ARG A 40 53.82 8.65 12.74
C ARG A 40 53.49 7.45 11.85
N ILE A 41 53.62 6.24 12.41
CA ILE A 41 53.23 5.01 11.71
C ILE A 41 51.73 5.00 11.38
N SER A 42 50.86 5.61 12.20
CA SER A 42 49.44 5.82 11.84
C SER A 42 49.28 6.61 10.54
N ASP A 43 50.10 7.64 10.34
CA ASP A 43 50.07 8.49 9.15
C ASP A 43 50.60 7.71 7.93
N LEU A 44 51.59 6.84 8.13
CA LEU A 44 52.08 5.92 7.10
C LEU A 44 51.00 4.89 6.67
N LYS A 45 50.21 4.36 7.63
CA LYS A 45 49.06 3.50 7.31
C LYS A 45 48.08 4.23 6.39
N PHE A 46 47.78 5.50 6.68
CA PHE A 46 46.92 6.33 5.84
C PHE A 46 47.49 6.52 4.43
N LEU A 47 48.80 6.80 4.30
CA LEU A 47 49.44 6.97 2.99
C LEU A 47 49.41 5.69 2.14
N ILE A 48 49.68 4.52 2.76
CA ILE A 48 49.58 3.20 2.11
C ILE A 48 48.14 2.95 1.65
N TRP A 49 47.18 3.15 2.55
CA TRP A 49 45.76 3.00 2.27
C TRP A 49 45.33 3.88 1.11
N ASN A 50 45.64 5.18 1.15
CA ASN A 50 45.24 6.13 0.12
C ASN A 50 45.82 5.75 -1.25
N LYS A 51 47.05 5.24 -1.30
CA LYS A 51 47.70 4.81 -2.55
C LYS A 51 47.09 3.55 -3.17
N LYS A 52 46.63 2.60 -2.34
CA LYS A 52 46.08 1.31 -2.80
C LYS A 52 44.61 1.09 -2.40
N LYS A 53 43.87 2.18 -2.17
CA LYS A 53 42.49 2.15 -1.66
C LYS A 53 41.55 1.26 -2.47
N ALA A 54 41.65 1.32 -3.79
CA ALA A 54 40.81 0.53 -4.70
C ALA A 54 41.12 -0.98 -4.66
N THR A 55 42.29 -1.38 -4.18
CA THR A 55 42.77 -2.78 -4.21
C THR A 55 42.81 -3.44 -2.84
N LEU A 56 42.90 -2.69 -1.74
CA LEU A 56 43.00 -3.24 -0.38
C LEU A 56 41.64 -3.63 0.24
N GLY A 57 40.52 -3.15 -0.29
CA GLY A 57 39.17 -3.54 0.18
C GLY A 57 38.82 -3.13 1.62
N ILE A 58 39.65 -2.32 2.27
CA ILE A 58 39.45 -1.82 3.63
C ILE A 58 39.08 -0.33 3.62
N ASN A 59 38.25 0.09 4.56
CA ASN A 59 37.70 1.46 4.62
C ASN A 59 38.35 2.34 5.68
N ASP A 60 39.17 1.77 6.55
CA ASP A 60 39.89 2.46 7.62
C ASP A 60 41.36 2.05 7.53
N SER A 61 42.28 3.00 7.61
CA SER A 61 43.70 2.67 7.58
C SER A 61 44.19 2.04 8.88
N ASP A 62 43.52 2.26 10.01
CA ASP A 62 43.98 1.80 11.31
C ASP A 62 43.85 0.29 11.50
N ILE A 63 42.96 -0.36 10.73
CA ILE A 63 42.69 -1.79 10.83
C ILE A 63 43.76 -2.68 10.17
N MET A 64 44.64 -2.11 9.34
CA MET A 64 45.76 -2.85 8.77
C MET A 64 46.94 -2.85 9.74
N ASP A 65 47.71 -3.94 9.76
CA ASP A 65 48.98 -4.02 10.48
C ASP A 65 50.15 -3.87 9.52
N LEU A 66 51.18 -3.13 9.96
CA LEU A 66 52.41 -2.93 9.19
C LEU A 66 53.57 -3.63 9.89
N TRP A 67 54.37 -4.33 9.11
CA TRP A 67 55.54 -5.06 9.58
C TRP A 67 56.79 -4.53 8.91
N LYS A 68 57.78 -4.08 9.69
CA LYS A 68 59.09 -3.72 9.16
C LYS A 68 59.88 -4.99 8.86
N VAL A 69 60.35 -5.08 7.62
CA VAL A 69 61.18 -6.16 7.10
C VAL A 69 62.36 -5.57 6.31
N ASN A 70 63.29 -6.41 5.88
CA ASN A 70 64.36 -6.02 4.96
C ASN A 70 64.69 -7.21 4.05
N ILE A 71 63.96 -7.34 2.94
CA ILE A 71 64.02 -8.52 2.06
C ILE A 71 64.72 -8.12 0.77
N ALA A 72 65.87 -8.72 0.49
CA ALA A 72 66.59 -8.51 -0.75
C ALA A 72 65.93 -9.23 -1.93
N TYR A 73 66.13 -8.72 -3.14
CA TYR A 73 65.60 -9.35 -4.36
C TYR A 73 65.98 -10.83 -4.49
N ASN A 74 67.24 -11.17 -4.17
CA ASN A 74 67.73 -12.56 -4.19
C ASN A 74 67.10 -13.47 -3.11
N ASP A 75 66.38 -12.89 -2.15
CA ASP A 75 65.68 -13.60 -1.06
C ASP A 75 64.18 -13.82 -1.37
N GLU A 76 63.72 -13.57 -2.60
CA GLU A 76 62.31 -13.74 -3.02
C GLU A 76 61.71 -15.11 -2.65
N ASN A 77 62.52 -16.18 -2.66
CA ASN A 77 62.08 -17.51 -2.24
C ASN A 77 61.54 -17.56 -0.80
N LYS A 78 61.98 -16.66 0.09
CA LYS A 78 61.48 -16.56 1.47
C LYS A 78 60.01 -16.12 1.54
N LEU A 79 59.47 -15.53 0.47
CA LEU A 79 58.07 -15.07 0.42
C LEU A 79 57.06 -16.20 0.11
N LYS A 80 57.51 -17.32 -0.48
CA LYS A 80 56.63 -18.38 -1.01
C LYS A 80 55.71 -19.04 0.04
N HIS A 81 56.08 -18.99 1.32
CA HIS A 81 55.34 -19.64 2.40
C HIS A 81 54.91 -18.65 3.51
N VAL A 82 54.94 -17.34 3.25
CA VAL A 82 54.59 -16.32 4.26
C VAL A 82 53.14 -15.90 4.10
N THR A 83 52.27 -16.44 4.96
CA THR A 83 50.82 -16.18 4.92
C THR A 83 50.24 -15.71 6.26
N THR A 84 50.99 -15.86 7.35
CA THR A 84 50.55 -15.52 8.71
C THR A 84 51.50 -14.54 9.42
N GLU A 85 51.05 -13.96 10.54
CA GLU A 85 51.88 -13.11 11.41
C GLU A 85 53.13 -13.87 11.92
N ASP A 86 52.99 -15.16 12.24
CA ASP A 86 54.11 -15.96 12.74
C ASP A 86 55.16 -16.21 11.65
N ASP A 87 54.74 -16.38 10.40
CA ASP A 87 55.65 -16.54 9.27
C ASP A 87 56.47 -15.26 9.05
N ILE A 88 55.84 -14.08 9.16
CA ILE A 88 56.54 -12.79 9.05
C ILE A 88 57.65 -12.68 10.12
N LYS A 89 57.37 -13.10 11.36
CA LYS A 89 58.36 -13.05 12.45
C LYS A 89 59.49 -14.06 12.26
N LYS A 90 59.16 -15.31 11.92
CA LYS A 90 60.11 -16.42 11.87
C LYS A 90 60.93 -16.45 10.59
N GLU A 91 60.27 -16.28 9.45
CA GLU A 91 60.89 -16.43 8.12
C GLU A 91 61.49 -15.12 7.61
N LEU A 92 60.87 -13.97 7.94
CA LEU A 92 61.30 -12.65 7.45
C LEU A 92 61.97 -11.79 8.52
N GLY A 93 62.05 -12.27 9.77
CA GLY A 93 62.58 -11.49 10.90
C GLY A 93 61.80 -10.20 11.19
N GLY A 94 60.53 -10.15 10.77
CA GLY A 94 59.73 -8.94 10.73
C GLY A 94 59.35 -8.42 12.13
N LYS A 95 59.32 -7.09 12.27
CA LYS A 95 58.92 -6.40 13.50
C LYS A 95 57.64 -5.61 13.28
N LYS A 96 56.60 -5.90 14.08
CA LYS A 96 55.34 -5.16 14.03
C LYS A 96 55.56 -3.69 14.36
N LEU A 97 55.03 -2.80 13.52
CA LEU A 97 55.17 -1.36 13.68
C LEU A 97 54.05 -0.82 14.56
N VAL A 98 54.43 -0.11 15.62
CA VAL A 98 53.49 0.48 16.58
C VAL A 98 53.03 1.86 16.06
N PRO A 99 51.71 2.14 15.97
CA PRO A 99 51.17 3.36 15.33
C PRO A 99 51.74 4.69 15.85
N ILE A 100 52.04 4.78 17.14
CA ILE A 100 52.53 6.01 17.78
C ILE A 100 54.01 6.33 17.48
N LEU A 101 54.77 5.39 16.92
CA LEU A 101 56.19 5.59 16.65
C LEU A 101 56.39 6.50 15.43
N LEU A 102 57.49 7.24 15.44
CA LEU A 102 57.87 8.12 14.33
C LEU A 102 58.48 7.30 13.18
N VAL A 103 58.05 7.60 11.95
CA VAL A 103 58.64 7.04 10.72
C VAL A 103 60.14 7.35 10.67
N LYS A 104 60.54 8.55 11.10
CA LYS A 104 61.95 8.97 11.13
C LYS A 104 62.86 7.98 11.86
N LYS A 105 62.46 7.59 13.07
CA LYS A 105 63.23 6.67 13.92
C LYS A 105 63.36 5.28 13.30
N LEU A 106 62.39 4.88 12.48
CA LEU A 106 62.30 3.52 11.95
C LEU A 106 62.87 3.38 10.54
N PHE A 107 62.81 4.43 9.71
CA PHE A 107 63.12 4.34 8.28
C PHE A 107 64.09 5.42 7.76
N LEU A 108 64.33 6.52 8.48
CA LEU A 108 65.22 7.60 8.04
C LEU A 108 66.57 7.60 8.74
N GLU A 109 66.62 7.22 10.02
CA GLU A 109 67.88 7.10 10.78
C GLU A 109 68.69 5.85 10.38
N GLN A 110 68.11 4.97 9.56
CA GLN A 110 68.75 3.78 9.01
C GLN A 110 68.71 3.89 7.48
N SER A 111 69.84 3.70 6.81
CA SER A 111 69.88 3.68 5.34
C SER A 111 69.05 2.52 4.81
N LEU A 112 67.97 2.82 4.10
CA LEU A 112 67.17 1.83 3.38
C LEU A 112 67.92 1.41 2.11
N VAL A 113 67.78 0.15 1.73
CA VAL A 113 68.34 -0.36 0.49
C VAL A 113 67.24 -0.28 -0.55
N ASP A 114 67.42 0.55 -1.59
CA ASP A 114 66.36 0.92 -2.53
C ASP A 114 65.65 -0.25 -3.21
N GLU A 115 66.33 -1.40 -3.35
CA GLU A 115 65.80 -2.60 -4.02
C GLU A 115 65.07 -3.55 -3.07
N ASN A 116 65.15 -3.34 -1.76
CA ASN A 116 64.59 -4.27 -0.78
C ASN A 116 63.13 -3.97 -0.48
N ILE A 117 62.38 -4.99 -0.07
CA ILE A 117 61.06 -4.79 0.54
C ILE A 117 61.26 -4.36 1.98
N HIS A 118 60.60 -3.27 2.36
CA HIS A 118 60.77 -2.62 3.66
C HIS A 118 59.55 -2.82 4.58
N VAL A 119 58.36 -2.99 4.00
CA VAL A 119 57.10 -3.15 4.74
C VAL A 119 56.25 -4.28 4.17
N ILE A 120 55.79 -5.19 5.03
CA ILE A 120 54.67 -6.08 4.74
C ILE A 120 53.39 -5.47 5.30
N VAL A 121 52.37 -5.35 4.45
CA VAL A 121 51.03 -4.87 4.80
C VAL A 121 50.14 -6.08 5.07
N GLN A 122 49.72 -6.24 6.32
CA GLN A 122 48.79 -7.27 6.74
C GLN A 122 47.40 -6.66 6.88
N LEU A 123 46.43 -7.18 6.13
CA LEU A 123 45.02 -6.81 6.29
C LEU A 123 44.42 -7.61 7.46
N PRO A 124 43.37 -7.08 8.13
CA PRO A 124 42.69 -7.83 9.18
C PRO A 124 42.12 -9.11 8.56
N THR A 125 42.53 -10.25 9.10
CA THR A 125 41.94 -11.54 8.75
C THR A 125 40.53 -11.57 9.33
N ALA A 126 39.53 -11.06 8.62
CA ALA A 126 38.15 -11.46 8.91
C ALA A 126 38.10 -12.97 8.63
N ALA A 127 37.90 -13.78 9.66
CA ALA A 127 37.68 -15.21 9.46
C ALA A 127 36.53 -15.36 8.45
N GLU A 128 36.77 -16.08 7.36
CA GLU A 128 35.71 -16.34 6.38
C GLU A 128 34.53 -17.00 7.10
N PRO A 129 33.29 -16.50 6.91
CA PRO A 129 32.13 -17.09 7.56
C PRO A 129 31.87 -18.48 6.97
N TYR A 130 31.82 -19.48 7.84
CA TYR A 130 31.30 -20.79 7.50
C TYR A 130 29.77 -20.71 7.54
N TRP A 131 29.14 -20.52 6.39
CA TRP A 131 27.69 -20.28 6.26
C TRP A 131 26.77 -21.38 6.82
N ASN A 132 27.31 -22.58 7.07
CA ASN A 132 26.60 -23.68 7.73
C ASN A 132 26.66 -23.64 9.27
N ASP A 133 27.51 -22.80 9.86
CA ASP A 133 27.71 -22.67 11.30
C ASP A 133 27.23 -21.31 11.79
N ASP A 134 26.17 -21.32 12.61
CA ASP A 134 25.57 -20.11 13.17
C ASP A 134 26.55 -19.33 14.05
N SER A 135 27.48 -19.99 14.74
CA SER A 135 28.49 -19.30 15.56
C SER A 135 29.48 -18.53 14.68
N SER A 136 29.99 -19.15 13.62
CA SER A 136 30.89 -18.50 12.66
C SER A 136 30.26 -17.28 12.00
N VAL A 137 29.02 -17.41 11.49
CA VAL A 137 28.32 -16.30 10.85
C VAL A 137 27.98 -15.20 11.86
N TYR A 138 27.64 -15.57 13.11
CA TYR A 138 27.36 -14.57 14.16
C TYR A 138 28.60 -13.76 14.54
N GLU A 139 29.78 -14.39 14.66
CA GLU A 139 31.03 -13.65 14.88
C GLU A 139 31.38 -12.76 13.68
N TRP A 140 31.18 -13.25 12.45
CA TRP A 140 31.39 -12.47 11.25
C TRP A 140 30.48 -11.23 11.19
N ILE A 141 29.19 -11.33 11.50
CA ILE A 141 28.28 -10.18 11.39
C ILE A 141 28.52 -9.12 12.48
N LYS A 142 29.12 -9.49 13.62
CA LYS A 142 29.51 -8.56 14.68
C LYS A 142 30.58 -7.54 14.28
N GLN A 143 31.30 -7.78 13.18
CA GLN A 143 32.26 -6.80 12.65
C GLN A 143 31.58 -5.52 12.15
N PHE A 144 30.28 -5.59 11.82
CA PHE A 144 29.49 -4.43 11.42
C PHE A 144 28.88 -3.76 12.65
N LYS A 145 28.74 -2.43 12.59
CA LYS A 145 27.99 -1.71 13.62
C LYS A 145 26.49 -1.92 13.39
N PRO A 146 25.76 -2.60 14.29
CA PRO A 146 24.35 -2.87 14.05
C PRO A 146 23.51 -1.61 14.24
N ASN A 147 22.49 -1.44 13.39
CA ASN A 147 21.47 -0.42 13.57
C ASN A 147 20.18 -1.06 14.10
N ARG A 148 19.92 -0.88 15.39
CA ARG A 148 18.87 -1.62 16.12
C ARG A 148 17.45 -1.08 15.92
N GLY A 149 17.25 -0.08 15.05
CA GLY A 149 15.91 0.41 14.71
C GLY A 149 15.23 -0.48 13.67
N ARG A 150 13.93 -0.75 13.84
CA ARG A 150 13.14 -1.48 12.82
C ARG A 150 13.07 -0.68 11.52
N ASN A 151 13.36 -1.34 10.40
CA ASN A 151 13.17 -0.76 9.07
C ASN A 151 11.70 -0.95 8.68
N LEU A 152 10.98 0.15 8.48
CA LEU A 152 9.58 0.10 8.02
C LEU A 152 9.54 -0.07 6.50
N LEU A 153 8.65 -0.92 6.02
CA LEU A 153 8.41 -1.11 4.59
C LEU A 153 7.79 0.15 3.98
N VAL A 154 6.88 0.80 4.70
CA VAL A 154 6.23 2.03 4.25
C VAL A 154 7.10 3.26 4.58
N LYS A 155 7.72 3.85 3.54
CA LYS A 155 8.57 5.05 3.67
C LYS A 155 7.91 6.35 3.22
N THR A 156 6.71 6.28 2.67
CA THR A 156 5.97 7.42 2.11
C THR A 156 5.17 8.16 3.19
N TYR A 157 4.36 9.17 2.81
CA TYR A 157 3.56 9.98 3.75
C TYR A 157 2.70 9.13 4.71
N GLY A 158 2.25 7.97 4.23
CA GLY A 158 1.44 6.99 4.96
C GLY A 158 2.17 6.29 6.10
N LYS A 159 3.48 6.48 6.28
CA LYS A 159 4.27 5.81 7.33
C LYS A 159 3.75 6.08 8.75
N ASP A 160 3.07 7.20 8.97
CA ASP A 160 2.55 7.60 10.28
C ASP A 160 1.05 7.27 10.47
N PHE A 161 0.40 6.62 9.48
CA PHE A 161 -1.03 6.31 9.53
C PHE A 161 -1.31 5.19 10.53
N LYS A 162 -1.90 5.44 11.70
CA LYS A 162 -2.38 4.32 12.54
C LYS A 162 -3.43 3.54 11.75
N PHE A 163 -3.07 2.36 11.25
CA PHE A 163 -3.87 1.64 10.27
C PHE A 163 -5.02 0.92 10.97
N LEU A 164 -6.22 1.45 10.77
CA LEU A 164 -7.45 0.95 11.40
C LEU A 164 -8.09 -0.15 10.54
N GLN A 165 -9.05 -0.88 11.11
CA GLN A 165 -9.85 -1.86 10.38
C GLN A 165 -9.09 -3.03 9.75
N ARG A 166 -8.17 -3.60 10.53
CA ARG A 166 -7.53 -4.88 10.23
C ARG A 166 -7.87 -5.94 11.27
N ASP A 167 -8.95 -5.72 12.02
CA ASP A 167 -9.41 -6.63 13.07
C ASP A 167 -9.77 -7.99 12.49
N ASP A 168 -10.39 -8.04 11.31
CA ASP A 168 -10.67 -9.28 10.59
C ASP A 168 -9.39 -9.96 10.09
N THR A 169 -8.44 -9.19 9.54
CA THR A 169 -7.14 -9.71 9.09
C THR A 169 -6.33 -10.31 10.24
N ILE A 170 -6.17 -9.57 11.34
CA ILE A 170 -5.41 -10.04 12.51
C ILE A 170 -6.15 -11.17 13.23
N LYS A 171 -7.48 -11.12 13.32
CA LYS A 171 -8.27 -12.21 13.89
C LYS A 171 -8.12 -13.49 13.07
N ALA A 172 -8.14 -13.39 11.75
CA ALA A 172 -7.87 -14.53 10.87
C ALA A 172 -6.44 -15.06 11.05
N LEU A 173 -5.44 -14.19 11.21
CA LEU A 173 -4.07 -14.61 11.49
C LEU A 173 -3.94 -15.29 12.88
N TRP A 174 -4.59 -14.75 13.91
CA TRP A 174 -4.48 -15.22 15.28
C TRP A 174 -5.30 -16.49 15.54
N LYS A 175 -6.62 -16.42 15.33
CA LYS A 175 -7.57 -17.51 15.59
C LYS A 175 -7.68 -18.50 14.44
N GLY A 176 -7.35 -18.07 13.23
CA GLY A 176 -7.58 -18.86 12.02
C GLY A 176 -8.96 -18.60 11.42
N THR A 177 -9.31 -19.43 10.44
CA THR A 177 -10.64 -19.50 9.82
C THR A 177 -11.19 -20.91 10.00
N VAL A 178 -11.57 -21.61 8.93
CA VAL A 178 -11.65 -23.07 8.92
C VAL A 178 -10.25 -23.68 9.08
N ILE A 179 -9.21 -22.94 8.68
CA ILE A 179 -7.80 -23.30 8.76
C ILE A 179 -7.18 -22.72 10.02
N ALA A 180 -6.29 -23.48 10.68
CA ALA A 180 -5.70 -23.12 11.98
C ALA A 180 -4.94 -21.76 11.94
N GLY A 181 -5.11 -20.95 12.99
CA GLY A 181 -4.35 -19.72 13.19
C GLY A 181 -3.10 -19.91 14.06
N ILE A 182 -2.43 -18.80 14.38
CA ILE A 182 -1.25 -18.77 15.26
C ILE A 182 -1.51 -19.45 16.61
N GLU A 183 -2.67 -19.24 17.23
CA GLU A 183 -2.98 -19.78 18.57
C GLU A 183 -3.07 -21.32 18.55
N ALA A 184 -3.77 -21.88 17.55
CA ALA A 184 -3.86 -23.32 17.38
C ALA A 184 -2.49 -23.91 17.01
N ARG A 185 -1.76 -23.27 16.09
CA ARG A 185 -0.41 -23.71 15.68
C ARG A 185 0.58 -23.72 16.84
N PHE A 186 0.47 -22.77 17.77
CA PHE A 186 1.33 -22.70 18.95
C PHE A 186 1.22 -23.97 19.81
N LYS A 187 0.02 -24.55 19.93
CA LYS A 187 -0.19 -25.81 20.67
C LYS A 187 0.46 -27.01 19.97
N TYR A 188 0.55 -26.98 18.65
CA TYR A 188 1.15 -28.02 17.81
C TYR A 188 2.58 -27.69 17.35
N ARG A 189 3.26 -26.71 17.98
CA ARG A 189 4.59 -26.21 17.58
C ARG A 189 5.69 -27.28 17.49
N ASN A 190 5.52 -28.41 18.18
CA ASN A 190 6.49 -29.52 18.21
C ASN A 190 6.08 -30.71 17.32
N VAL A 191 4.98 -30.59 16.56
CA VAL A 191 4.47 -31.63 15.66
C VAL A 191 4.88 -31.28 14.24
N SER A 192 5.38 -32.24 13.46
CA SER A 192 5.86 -31.98 12.09
C SER A 192 4.79 -32.12 10.99
N ASP A 193 3.51 -32.21 11.37
CA ASP A 193 2.41 -32.36 10.41
C ASP A 193 2.12 -31.03 9.71
N LYS A 194 2.28 -31.02 8.39
CA LYS A 194 2.09 -29.83 7.54
C LYS A 194 0.68 -29.25 7.63
N GLY A 195 -0.34 -30.09 7.87
CA GLY A 195 -1.74 -29.64 8.01
C GLY A 195 -1.98 -28.79 9.26
N LEU A 196 -1.14 -28.95 10.28
CA LEU A 196 -1.21 -28.15 11.51
C LEU A 196 -0.43 -26.84 11.42
N HIS A 197 0.34 -26.65 10.34
CA HIS A 197 1.20 -25.48 10.11
C HIS A 197 0.85 -24.77 8.81
N PRO A 198 -0.35 -24.18 8.70
CA PRO A 198 -0.74 -23.43 7.51
C PRO A 198 0.11 -22.17 7.35
N ILE A 199 0.40 -21.82 6.10
CA ILE A 199 1.19 -20.63 5.73
C ILE A 199 0.24 -19.44 5.57
N PRO A 200 0.36 -18.37 6.38
CA PRO A 200 -0.40 -17.15 6.21
C PRO A 200 -0.01 -16.39 4.95
N ILE A 201 -1.00 -16.02 4.14
CA ILE A 201 -0.77 -15.26 2.91
C ILE A 201 -1.66 -14.02 2.85
N LEU A 202 -1.01 -12.90 2.57
CA LEU A 202 -1.58 -11.59 2.43
C LEU A 202 -1.52 -11.15 0.95
N VAL A 203 -2.56 -11.50 0.19
CA VAL A 203 -2.66 -11.16 -1.24
C VAL A 203 -3.52 -9.93 -1.46
N GLY A 204 -3.09 -9.06 -2.37
CA GLY A 204 -3.91 -7.98 -2.87
C GLY A 204 -3.15 -7.06 -3.80
N GLY A 205 -3.87 -6.30 -4.62
CA GLY A 205 -3.27 -5.35 -5.55
C GLY A 205 -2.39 -4.28 -4.87
N PRO A 206 -1.53 -3.58 -5.63
CA PRO A 206 -0.80 -2.42 -5.13
C PRO A 206 -1.74 -1.39 -4.47
N GLY A 207 -1.38 -0.93 -3.28
CA GLY A 207 -2.07 0.17 -2.61
C GLY A 207 -3.18 -0.20 -1.61
N VAL A 208 -3.47 -1.49 -1.41
CA VAL A 208 -4.48 -1.96 -0.42
C VAL A 208 -3.96 -2.03 1.04
N GLY A 209 -2.68 -1.75 1.26
CA GLY A 209 -2.06 -1.70 2.60
C GLY A 209 -1.41 -3.00 3.10
N LYS A 210 -0.86 -3.82 2.20
CA LYS A 210 -0.10 -5.05 2.55
C LYS A 210 1.12 -4.76 3.45
N SER A 211 2.06 -3.98 2.93
CA SER A 211 3.28 -3.57 3.63
C SER A 211 2.96 -2.85 4.94
N ARG A 212 1.87 -2.08 4.96
CA ARG A 212 1.38 -1.42 6.17
C ARG A 212 0.94 -2.40 7.25
N PHE A 213 0.20 -3.44 6.88
CA PHE A 213 -0.20 -4.49 7.80
C PHE A 213 1.01 -5.20 8.40
N LEU A 214 2.02 -5.51 7.58
CA LEU A 214 3.28 -6.11 8.07
C LEU A 214 4.03 -5.18 9.04
N ASP A 215 4.07 -3.87 8.78
CA ASP A 215 4.68 -2.90 9.70
C ASP A 215 3.96 -2.86 11.06
N GLU A 216 2.64 -3.01 11.08
CA GLU A 216 1.83 -2.95 12.32
C GLU A 216 1.62 -4.28 13.04
N VAL A 217 2.01 -5.40 12.44
CA VAL A 217 1.70 -6.75 12.94
C VAL A 217 2.20 -7.00 14.35
N GLU A 218 3.35 -6.43 14.72
CA GLU A 218 3.93 -6.53 16.06
C GLU A 218 3.00 -5.99 17.13
N ARG A 219 2.49 -4.76 16.93
CA ARG A 219 1.54 -4.12 17.85
C ARG A 219 0.25 -4.93 17.94
N LEU A 220 -0.25 -5.41 16.81
CA LEU A 220 -1.50 -6.14 16.72
C LEU A 220 -1.43 -7.52 17.38
N LEU A 221 -0.37 -8.29 17.13
CA LEU A 221 -0.14 -9.58 17.78
C LEU A 221 0.10 -9.43 19.28
N GLY A 222 0.82 -8.38 19.70
CA GLY A 222 1.02 -8.09 21.12
C GLY A 222 -0.30 -7.87 21.87
N GLN A 223 -1.27 -7.18 21.25
CA GLN A 223 -2.61 -6.98 21.84
C GLN A 223 -3.34 -8.31 22.02
N TYR A 224 -3.42 -9.11 20.96
CA TYR A 224 -4.10 -10.42 21.00
C TYR A 224 -3.44 -11.41 21.95
N ALA A 225 -2.11 -11.40 22.01
CA ALA A 225 -1.37 -12.25 22.94
C ALA A 225 -1.68 -11.88 24.38
N ASN A 226 -1.68 -10.58 24.72
CA ASN A 226 -2.00 -10.12 26.08
C ASN A 226 -3.43 -10.44 26.51
N GLU A 227 -4.37 -10.48 25.56
CA GLU A 227 -5.77 -10.85 25.78
C GLU A 227 -6.02 -12.37 25.73
N SER A 228 -5.00 -13.18 25.45
CA SER A 228 -5.13 -14.65 25.41
C SER A 228 -5.33 -15.23 26.80
N ASP A 229 -6.20 -16.22 26.94
CA ASP A 229 -6.39 -16.97 28.19
C ASP A 229 -5.21 -17.90 28.51
N ASP A 230 -4.39 -18.24 27.50
CA ASP A 230 -3.26 -19.16 27.63
C ASP A 230 -2.00 -18.45 28.16
N GLU A 231 -1.56 -18.85 29.36
CA GLU A 231 -0.40 -18.25 30.02
C GLU A 231 0.92 -18.53 29.30
N GLU A 232 1.07 -19.70 28.66
CA GLU A 232 2.27 -20.00 27.87
C GLU A 232 2.38 -19.07 26.67
N ILE A 233 1.25 -18.81 25.99
CA ILE A 233 1.19 -17.86 24.87
C ILE A 233 1.53 -16.46 25.35
N ARG A 234 0.89 -15.97 26.42
CA ARG A 234 1.19 -14.65 26.99
C ARG A 234 2.68 -14.50 27.26
N LYS A 235 3.29 -15.48 27.95
CA LYS A 235 4.72 -15.48 28.29
C LYS A 235 5.60 -15.54 27.05
N ALA A 236 5.31 -16.41 26.09
CA ALA A 236 6.11 -16.56 24.86
C ALA A 236 6.14 -15.27 24.04
N PHE A 237 4.99 -14.60 23.87
CA PHE A 237 4.88 -13.39 23.07
C PHE A 237 5.51 -12.15 23.73
N THR A 238 5.83 -12.19 25.03
CA THR A 238 6.73 -11.17 25.64
C THR A 238 8.13 -11.18 25.03
N ASN A 239 8.54 -12.33 24.49
CA ASN A 239 9.79 -12.52 23.78
C ASN A 239 9.57 -12.59 22.26
N MET A 240 8.68 -11.75 21.73
CA MET A 240 8.46 -11.64 20.29
C MET A 240 9.52 -10.74 19.62
N THR A 241 9.93 -11.10 18.41
CA THR A 241 10.77 -10.30 17.51
C THR A 241 10.14 -10.32 16.12
N VAL A 242 9.93 -9.14 15.53
CA VAL A 242 9.29 -9.00 14.22
C VAL A 242 10.28 -8.43 13.21
N ILE A 243 10.49 -9.15 12.12
CA ILE A 243 11.39 -8.78 11.02
C ILE A 243 10.57 -8.69 9.75
N ASN A 244 10.69 -7.58 9.02
CA ASN A 244 10.08 -7.42 7.71
C ASN A 244 11.18 -7.38 6.66
N THR A 245 11.06 -8.26 5.67
CA THR A 245 11.91 -8.30 4.47
C THR A 245 11.05 -7.99 3.26
N THR A 246 11.69 -7.62 2.16
CA THR A 246 11.03 -7.41 0.87
C THR A 246 11.87 -7.98 -0.26
N TYR A 247 11.23 -8.37 -1.36
CA TYR A 247 11.84 -8.60 -2.68
C TYR A 247 11.56 -7.43 -3.65
N GLY A 248 11.05 -6.35 -3.09
CA GLY A 248 10.58 -5.16 -3.78
C GLY A 248 11.50 -3.97 -3.61
N ASN A 249 10.88 -2.79 -3.48
CA ASN A 249 11.62 -1.55 -3.28
C ASN A 249 12.53 -1.61 -2.03
N GLY A 250 13.82 -1.33 -2.22
CA GLY A 250 14.84 -1.35 -1.17
C GLY A 250 15.74 -2.58 -1.20
N SER A 251 15.23 -3.69 -1.70
CA SER A 251 15.98 -4.94 -1.92
C SER A 251 15.33 -5.74 -3.05
N PRO A 252 15.36 -5.24 -4.30
CA PRO A 252 14.68 -5.90 -5.41
C PRO A 252 15.23 -7.30 -5.65
N ALA A 253 14.36 -8.23 -6.07
CA ALA A 253 14.79 -9.54 -6.56
C ALA A 253 15.67 -9.38 -7.80
N GLY A 254 16.73 -10.17 -7.91
CA GLY A 254 17.62 -10.17 -9.06
C GLY A 254 18.41 -11.47 -9.24
N THR A 255 19.34 -11.46 -10.18
CA THR A 255 20.16 -12.64 -10.53
C THR A 255 21.00 -13.18 -9.38
N MET A 256 21.42 -12.32 -8.43
CA MET A 256 22.13 -12.79 -7.24
C MET A 256 21.25 -13.70 -6.37
N ASP A 257 19.95 -13.45 -6.26
CA ASP A 257 19.03 -14.31 -5.50
C ASP A 257 18.93 -15.71 -6.10
N VAL A 258 18.97 -15.80 -7.43
CA VAL A 258 19.06 -17.07 -8.17
C VAL A 258 20.34 -17.80 -7.82
N ASN A 259 21.48 -17.10 -7.91
CA ASN A 259 22.79 -17.71 -7.69
C ASN A 259 23.01 -18.20 -6.25
N PHE A 260 22.43 -17.52 -5.25
CA PHE A 260 22.47 -17.99 -3.87
C PHE A 260 21.63 -19.25 -3.65
N GLY A 261 20.52 -19.37 -4.38
CA GLY A 261 19.44 -20.29 -4.05
C GLY A 261 18.39 -19.64 -3.16
N ALA A 262 17.15 -20.16 -3.26
CA ALA A 262 15.96 -19.56 -2.67
C ALA A 262 16.07 -19.32 -1.16
N GLU A 263 16.55 -20.33 -0.43
CA GLU A 263 16.64 -20.30 1.03
C GLU A 263 17.73 -19.33 1.50
N ALA A 264 18.92 -19.38 0.90
CA ALA A 264 20.03 -18.50 1.22
C ALA A 264 19.69 -17.03 0.92
N SER A 265 19.00 -16.75 -0.19
CA SER A 265 18.51 -15.41 -0.51
C SER A 265 17.64 -14.82 0.61
N LEU A 266 16.68 -15.59 1.12
CA LEU A 266 15.85 -15.14 2.24
C LEU A 266 16.66 -15.00 3.53
N ALA A 267 17.54 -15.96 3.83
CA ALA A 267 18.38 -15.94 5.03
C ALA A 267 19.27 -14.69 5.10
N ILE A 268 19.88 -14.28 3.97
CA ILE A 268 20.69 -13.06 3.86
C ILE A 268 19.83 -11.81 4.13
N ARG A 269 18.62 -11.75 3.57
CA ARG A 269 17.67 -10.64 3.77
C ARG A 269 17.25 -10.51 5.23
N ILE A 270 16.99 -11.64 5.89
CA ILE A 270 16.66 -11.69 7.32
C ILE A 270 17.82 -11.13 8.16
N LEU A 271 19.05 -11.59 7.92
CA LEU A 271 20.22 -11.07 8.62
C LEU A 271 20.41 -9.57 8.40
N TYR A 272 20.30 -9.12 7.16
CA TYR A 272 20.43 -7.70 6.81
C TYR A 272 19.38 -6.84 7.52
N GLU A 273 18.10 -7.23 7.49
CA GLU A 273 17.03 -6.44 8.09
C GLU A 273 17.05 -6.48 9.63
N TYR A 274 17.56 -7.56 10.23
CA TYR A 274 17.72 -7.66 11.68
C TYR A 274 18.93 -6.88 12.21
N PHE A 275 20.11 -7.07 11.63
CA PHE A 275 21.33 -6.42 12.09
C PHE A 275 21.50 -4.99 11.55
N ARG A 276 20.97 -4.73 10.36
CA ARG A 276 21.10 -3.46 9.61
C ARG A 276 22.54 -2.93 9.68
N PRO A 277 23.49 -3.69 9.10
CA PRO A 277 24.90 -3.39 9.22
C PRO A 277 25.19 -1.97 8.73
N ASN A 278 25.87 -1.17 9.55
CA ASN A 278 26.43 0.10 9.14
C ASN A 278 27.96 -0.01 9.07
N HIS A 279 28.53 0.74 8.15
CA HIS A 279 29.95 1.07 8.19
C HIS A 279 30.17 2.34 9.03
N ASN A 280 31.42 2.63 9.37
CA ASN A 280 31.80 3.83 10.12
C ASN A 280 31.49 5.15 9.36
N TYR A 281 31.28 5.11 8.04
CA TYR A 281 31.01 6.28 7.19
C TYR A 281 29.56 6.35 6.66
N GLY A 282 28.67 5.43 7.03
CA GLY A 282 27.27 5.45 6.58
C GLY A 282 26.56 4.11 6.63
N SER A 283 25.27 4.11 6.27
CA SER A 283 24.46 2.90 6.17
C SER A 283 24.91 2.01 5.01
N LEU A 284 25.09 0.71 5.24
CA LEU A 284 25.33 -0.24 4.16
C LEU A 284 24.01 -0.56 3.47
N GLU A 285 23.93 -0.33 2.17
CA GLU A 285 22.77 -0.73 1.38
C GLU A 285 22.72 -2.25 1.18
N PHE A 286 21.52 -2.79 0.99
CA PHE A 286 21.32 -4.23 0.83
C PHE A 286 22.13 -4.81 -0.34
N SER A 287 22.18 -4.13 -1.48
CA SER A 287 22.95 -4.58 -2.66
C SER A 287 24.43 -4.75 -2.35
N HIS A 288 25.02 -3.83 -1.59
CA HIS A 288 26.42 -3.92 -1.18
C HIS A 288 26.64 -5.02 -0.14
N PHE A 289 25.72 -5.18 0.82
CA PHE A 289 25.76 -6.30 1.78
C PHE A 289 25.65 -7.66 1.07
N GLN A 290 24.75 -7.77 0.09
CA GLN A 290 24.54 -8.95 -0.72
C GLN A 290 25.79 -9.32 -1.53
N SER A 291 26.41 -8.34 -2.21
CA SER A 291 27.68 -8.53 -2.92
C SER A 291 28.82 -8.93 -1.97
N HIS A 292 28.85 -8.36 -0.76
CA HIS A 292 29.84 -8.73 0.24
C HIS A 292 29.67 -10.19 0.71
N CYS A 293 28.43 -10.66 0.88
CA CYS A 293 28.15 -12.08 1.18
C CYS A 293 28.55 -13.00 0.02
N TYR A 294 28.35 -12.57 -1.23
CA TYR A 294 28.67 -13.34 -2.44
C TYR A 294 30.18 -13.61 -2.62
N ASN A 295 31.03 -12.74 -2.06
CA ASN A 295 32.49 -12.89 -2.17
C ASN A 295 33.06 -14.07 -1.37
N TYR A 296 32.26 -14.71 -0.51
CA TYR A 296 32.68 -15.85 0.28
C TYR A 296 32.25 -17.18 -0.35
N SER A 297 33.13 -18.18 -0.26
CA SER A 297 32.80 -19.54 -0.73
C SER A 297 31.62 -20.13 0.05
N ASN A 298 30.83 -21.00 -0.60
CA ASN A 298 29.72 -21.75 0.02
C ASN A 298 28.53 -20.96 0.59
N ILE A 299 28.30 -19.71 0.16
CA ILE A 299 27.13 -18.91 0.57
C ILE A 299 25.78 -19.61 0.31
N SER A 300 25.69 -20.47 -0.71
CA SER A 300 24.49 -21.25 -1.03
C SER A 300 24.12 -22.28 0.05
N SER A 301 25.04 -22.57 0.97
CA SER A 301 24.80 -23.43 2.12
C SER A 301 24.12 -22.70 3.29
N PHE A 302 23.98 -21.37 3.20
CA PHE A 302 23.33 -20.60 4.25
C PHE A 302 21.83 -20.90 4.33
N THR A 303 21.40 -21.53 5.42
CA THR A 303 20.00 -21.96 5.60
C THR A 303 19.17 -20.94 6.39
N LEU A 304 17.84 -21.01 6.23
CA LEU A 304 16.90 -20.25 7.03
C LEU A 304 17.03 -20.62 8.51
N SER A 305 17.22 -21.91 8.81
CA SER A 305 17.47 -22.38 10.19
C SER A 305 18.68 -21.70 10.82
N THR A 306 19.80 -21.59 10.09
CA THR A 306 21.02 -20.93 10.57
C THR A 306 20.75 -19.45 10.87
N ALA A 307 20.07 -18.73 9.97
CA ALA A 307 19.72 -17.32 10.18
C ALA A 307 18.87 -17.10 11.44
N LEU A 308 17.86 -17.95 11.67
CA LEU A 308 16.99 -17.84 12.84
C LEU A 308 17.74 -18.14 14.16
N ARG A 309 18.71 -19.08 14.16
CA ARG A 309 19.56 -19.36 15.33
C ARG A 309 20.48 -18.19 15.68
N ILE A 310 21.04 -17.52 14.67
CA ILE A 310 21.86 -16.32 14.86
C ILE A 310 21.04 -15.21 15.55
N ILE A 311 19.80 -14.99 15.09
CA ILE A 311 18.89 -14.02 15.71
C ILE A 311 18.57 -14.41 17.14
N TYR A 312 18.26 -15.69 17.40
CA TYR A 312 18.02 -16.19 18.74
C TYR A 312 19.21 -15.92 19.67
N ALA A 313 20.43 -16.28 19.25
CA ALA A 313 21.64 -16.04 20.02
C ALA A 313 21.82 -14.55 20.37
N ASP A 314 21.63 -13.65 19.40
CA ASP A 314 21.72 -12.20 19.63
C ASP A 314 20.63 -11.68 20.58
N VAL A 315 19.39 -12.14 20.45
CA VAL A 315 18.27 -11.74 21.34
C VAL A 315 18.53 -12.15 22.79
N ILE A 316 19.00 -13.39 23.03
CA ILE A 316 19.33 -13.88 24.37
C ILE A 316 20.41 -13.00 25.02
N ILE A 317 21.47 -12.71 24.28
CA ILE A 317 22.57 -11.84 24.75
C ILE A 317 22.05 -10.43 25.07
N GLN A 318 21.26 -9.84 24.18
CA GLN A 318 20.73 -8.49 24.38
C GLN A 318 19.83 -8.37 25.60
N LYS A 319 18.95 -9.34 25.82
CA LYS A 319 18.00 -9.32 26.94
C LYS A 319 18.64 -9.72 28.27
N LYS A 320 19.95 -9.99 28.30
CA LYS A 320 20.70 -10.49 29.47
C LYS A 320 19.99 -11.67 30.13
N GLN A 321 19.35 -12.51 29.33
CA GLN A 321 18.62 -13.68 29.84
C GLN A 321 19.63 -14.76 30.22
N GLU A 322 19.39 -15.46 31.33
CA GLU A 322 20.22 -16.60 31.69
C GLU A 322 20.14 -17.66 30.59
N ILE A 323 21.29 -18.01 29.99
CA ILE A 323 21.39 -19.02 28.92
C ILE A 323 20.73 -20.35 29.34
N ASN A 324 20.76 -20.67 30.64
CA ASN A 324 20.16 -21.88 31.21
C ASN A 324 18.62 -21.90 31.19
N SER A 325 17.96 -20.75 30.98
CA SER A 325 16.49 -20.65 30.96
C SER A 325 15.86 -20.98 29.60
N ASN A 326 16.66 -21.06 28.52
CA ASN A 326 16.23 -21.40 27.15
C ASN A 326 14.84 -20.84 26.77
N PRO A 327 14.62 -19.52 26.86
CA PRO A 327 13.28 -18.95 26.70
C PRO A 327 12.84 -19.04 25.24
N LEU A 328 11.59 -19.46 25.03
CA LEU A 328 10.99 -19.51 23.70
C LEU A 328 10.99 -18.11 23.05
N LEU A 329 11.55 -17.99 21.84
CA LEU A 329 11.50 -16.80 21.00
C LEU A 329 10.36 -16.92 20.00
N VAL A 330 9.45 -15.95 19.97
CA VAL A 330 8.43 -15.85 18.93
C VAL A 330 8.98 -14.99 17.80
N LEU A 331 9.34 -15.59 16.67
CA LEU A 331 9.92 -14.87 15.54
C LEU A 331 8.87 -14.72 14.43
N VAL A 332 8.43 -13.50 14.20
CA VAL A 332 7.49 -13.15 13.13
C VAL A 332 8.25 -12.57 11.95
N LEU A 333 8.07 -13.16 10.77
CA LEU A 333 8.74 -12.75 9.55
C LEU A 333 7.71 -12.32 8.50
N GLY A 334 7.66 -11.02 8.22
CA GLY A 334 6.95 -10.49 7.05
C GLY A 334 7.82 -10.59 5.80
N ILE A 335 7.32 -11.21 4.73
CA ILE A 335 8.01 -11.28 3.43
C ILE A 335 7.16 -10.57 2.38
N ASP A 336 7.51 -9.33 2.08
CA ASP A 336 6.77 -8.48 1.13
C ASP A 336 7.27 -8.63 -0.31
N GLU A 337 6.36 -8.40 -1.26
CA GLU A 337 6.59 -8.53 -2.71
C GLU A 337 7.29 -9.82 -3.14
N PHE A 338 7.09 -10.95 -2.42
CA PHE A 338 7.80 -12.20 -2.71
C PHE A 338 7.54 -12.72 -4.14
N ASN A 339 6.43 -12.32 -4.76
CA ASN A 339 6.11 -12.65 -6.15
C ASN A 339 7.13 -12.09 -7.17
N LYS A 340 7.97 -11.11 -6.79
CA LYS A 340 9.06 -10.61 -7.63
C LYS A 340 10.18 -11.63 -7.84
N LEU A 341 10.33 -12.58 -6.93
CA LEU A 341 11.27 -13.69 -7.10
C LEU A 341 10.82 -14.63 -8.22
N HIS A 342 9.51 -14.83 -8.37
CA HIS A 342 8.93 -15.63 -9.46
C HIS A 342 9.16 -14.98 -10.83
N ASP A 343 9.01 -13.65 -10.93
CA ASP A 343 9.27 -12.89 -12.15
C ASP A 343 10.73 -13.09 -12.63
N THR A 344 11.65 -13.41 -11.70
CA THR A 344 13.05 -13.68 -11.98
C THR A 344 13.26 -15.14 -12.44
N GLU A 345 12.83 -16.11 -11.63
CA GLU A 345 12.88 -17.53 -11.99
C GLU A 345 11.76 -18.32 -11.31
N LYS A 346 10.96 -19.04 -12.12
CA LYS A 346 9.73 -19.70 -11.66
C LYS A 346 9.95 -20.79 -10.61
N GLY A 347 11.07 -21.52 -10.68
CA GLY A 347 11.35 -22.65 -9.79
C GLY A 347 11.68 -22.24 -8.35
N ILE A 348 12.28 -21.06 -8.17
CA ILE A 348 12.84 -20.60 -6.90
C ILE A 348 11.76 -20.32 -5.86
N CYS A 349 10.60 -19.76 -6.26
CA CYS A 349 9.52 -19.52 -5.30
C CYS A 349 9.02 -20.81 -4.65
N LYS A 350 8.96 -21.92 -5.40
CA LYS A 350 8.56 -23.23 -4.87
C LYS A 350 9.58 -23.74 -3.85
N GLU A 351 10.86 -23.60 -4.14
CA GLU A 351 11.94 -23.95 -3.21
C GLU A 351 11.86 -23.11 -1.92
N LEU A 352 11.62 -21.81 -2.04
CA LEU A 352 11.47 -20.91 -0.90
C LEU A 352 10.30 -21.32 0.00
N ILE A 353 9.13 -21.60 -0.60
CA ILE A 353 7.95 -22.03 0.15
C ILE A 353 8.20 -23.36 0.86
N ASN A 354 8.89 -24.30 0.21
CA ASN A 354 9.27 -25.57 0.82
C ASN A 354 10.23 -25.39 2.00
N ALA A 355 11.22 -24.51 1.89
CA ALA A 355 12.14 -24.19 2.98
C ALA A 355 11.40 -23.56 4.18
N ILE A 356 10.54 -22.58 3.92
CA ILE A 356 9.70 -21.93 4.95
C ILE A 356 8.81 -22.96 5.65
N GLY A 357 8.09 -23.79 4.88
CA GLY A 357 7.21 -24.83 5.42
C GLY A 357 7.96 -25.90 6.23
N GLY A 358 9.16 -26.28 5.77
CA GLY A 358 10.06 -27.18 6.48
C GLY A 358 10.46 -26.63 7.86
N VAL A 359 10.86 -25.35 7.92
CA VAL A 359 11.20 -24.66 9.17
C VAL A 359 9.98 -24.46 10.07
N MET A 360 8.77 -24.28 9.52
CA MET A 360 7.54 -24.24 10.33
C MET A 360 7.25 -25.59 11.01
N CYS A 361 7.47 -26.70 10.31
CA CYS A 361 7.24 -28.05 10.86
C CYS A 361 8.33 -28.50 11.84
N ARG A 362 9.56 -28.02 11.63
CA ARG A 362 10.74 -28.36 12.43
C ARG A 362 11.55 -27.09 12.70
N PRO A 363 11.05 -26.18 13.54
CA PRO A 363 11.77 -24.94 13.83
C PRO A 363 13.05 -25.25 14.60
N PRO A 364 14.06 -24.35 14.54
CA PRO A 364 15.22 -24.46 15.41
C PRO A 364 14.80 -24.49 16.89
N PRO A 365 15.60 -25.12 17.77
CA PRO A 365 15.28 -25.21 19.20
C PRO A 365 14.94 -23.85 19.80
N ASN A 366 13.90 -23.80 20.64
CA ASN A 366 13.42 -22.60 21.34
C ASN A 366 12.94 -21.46 20.42
N ILE A 367 12.60 -21.73 19.16
CA ILE A 367 12.01 -20.74 18.25
C ILE A 367 10.60 -21.19 17.84
N TYR A 368 9.63 -20.28 17.98
CA TYR A 368 8.33 -20.40 17.33
C TYR A 368 8.28 -19.46 16.14
N PHE A 369 8.32 -20.02 14.93
CA PHE A 369 8.42 -19.28 13.67
C PHE A 369 7.04 -18.96 13.09
N ILE A 370 6.84 -17.70 12.69
CA ILE A 370 5.59 -17.18 12.11
C ILE A 370 5.89 -16.41 10.81
N PRO A 371 5.91 -17.07 9.64
CA PRO A 371 6.03 -16.38 8.37
C PRO A 371 4.68 -15.76 7.95
N ILE A 372 4.72 -14.60 7.30
CA ILE A 372 3.57 -13.96 6.65
C ILE A 372 4.01 -13.53 5.25
N LEU A 373 3.52 -14.23 4.23
CA LEU A 373 3.86 -13.95 2.84
C LEU A 373 2.92 -12.87 2.29
N ALA A 374 3.46 -11.79 1.72
CA ALA A 374 2.67 -10.73 1.10
C ALA A 374 3.07 -10.50 -0.36
N GLY A 375 2.08 -10.43 -1.26
CA GLY A 375 2.33 -10.29 -2.69
C GLY A 375 1.12 -9.80 -3.47
N THR A 376 1.34 -9.50 -4.74
CA THR A 376 0.29 -8.99 -5.64
C THR A 376 -0.37 -10.07 -6.49
N ILE A 377 0.34 -11.14 -6.84
CA ILE A 377 -0.13 -12.15 -7.81
C ILE A 377 -0.77 -13.32 -7.06
N GLU A 378 -2.08 -13.48 -7.22
CA GLU A 378 -2.84 -14.54 -6.55
C GLU A 378 -2.69 -15.92 -7.21
N GLU A 379 -2.49 -16.01 -8.53
CA GLU A 379 -2.55 -17.27 -9.29
C GLU A 379 -1.41 -18.22 -8.96
N HIS A 380 -0.18 -17.74 -9.13
CA HIS A 380 1.02 -18.55 -8.94
C HIS A 380 1.23 -18.95 -7.47
N LEU A 381 0.69 -18.18 -6.52
CA LEU A 381 0.76 -18.47 -5.09
C LEU A 381 0.11 -19.79 -4.72
N TYR A 382 -1.12 -20.03 -5.19
CA TYR A 382 -1.84 -21.26 -4.88
C TYR A 382 -1.18 -22.48 -5.52
N ASP A 383 -0.66 -22.34 -6.75
CA ASP A 383 0.03 -23.43 -7.45
C ASP A 383 1.33 -23.85 -6.76
N TYR A 384 2.13 -22.90 -6.24
CA TYR A 384 3.37 -23.25 -5.55
C TYR A 384 3.14 -23.85 -4.17
N ILE A 385 2.15 -23.33 -3.45
CA ILE A 385 1.91 -23.76 -2.07
C ILE A 385 1.10 -25.07 -2.04
N SER A 386 0.19 -25.30 -2.99
CA SER A 386 -0.42 -26.63 -3.16
C SER A 386 0.63 -27.72 -3.39
N GLY A 387 1.73 -27.38 -4.09
CA GLY A 387 2.87 -28.27 -4.28
C GLY A 387 3.70 -28.56 -3.03
N SER A 388 3.56 -27.79 -1.94
CA SER A 388 4.31 -27.99 -0.68
C SER A 388 3.56 -28.86 0.34
N MET A 389 2.28 -29.19 0.08
CA MET A 389 1.36 -29.88 0.98
C MET A 389 1.02 -29.10 2.27
N HIS A 390 1.40 -27.83 2.37
CA HIS A 390 0.93 -26.96 3.45
C HIS A 390 -0.45 -26.38 3.12
N GLU A 391 -1.30 -26.24 4.13
CA GLU A 391 -2.53 -25.47 3.99
C GLU A 391 -2.22 -23.97 3.88
N ILE A 392 -3.06 -23.25 3.14
CA ILE A 392 -2.93 -21.79 2.95
C ILE A 392 -3.91 -21.11 3.89
N LEU A 393 -3.43 -20.22 4.75
CA LEU A 393 -4.29 -19.34 5.54
C LEU A 393 -4.43 -17.99 4.83
N PRO A 394 -5.49 -17.76 4.02
CA PRO A 394 -5.68 -16.49 3.34
C PRO A 394 -6.08 -15.40 4.33
N LEU A 395 -5.34 -14.30 4.34
CA LEU A 395 -5.60 -13.14 5.19
C LEU A 395 -6.40 -12.09 4.41
N PRO A 396 -7.62 -11.73 4.85
CA PRO A 396 -8.45 -10.78 4.14
C PRO A 396 -7.87 -9.36 4.25
N LEU A 397 -7.84 -8.62 3.13
CA LEU A 397 -7.46 -7.20 3.11
C LEU A 397 -8.59 -6.35 2.55
N ARG A 398 -9.52 -5.96 3.42
CA ARG A 398 -10.65 -5.12 3.02
C ARG A 398 -10.20 -3.66 2.87
N LEU A 399 -10.82 -2.96 1.92
CA LEU A 399 -10.71 -1.49 1.87
C LEU A 399 -11.30 -0.90 3.16
N LEU A 400 -10.73 0.23 3.59
CA LEU A 400 -11.21 0.95 4.76
C LEU A 400 -12.67 1.39 4.56
N ASN A 401 -13.41 1.55 5.64
CA ASN A 401 -14.67 2.31 5.60
C ASN A 401 -14.39 3.81 5.81
N ASP A 402 -15.45 4.60 5.63
CA ASP A 402 -15.34 6.06 5.63
C ASP A 402 -14.98 6.62 7.02
N ASP A 403 -15.56 6.06 8.08
CA ASP A 403 -15.27 6.48 9.46
C ASP A 403 -13.82 6.21 9.85
N ASP A 404 -13.27 5.08 9.44
CA ASP A 404 -11.88 4.70 9.73
C ASP A 404 -10.91 5.58 8.95
N ALA A 405 -11.22 5.88 7.69
CA ALA A 405 -10.47 6.85 6.92
C ALA A 405 -10.43 8.21 7.64
N ILE A 406 -11.58 8.74 8.07
CA ILE A 406 -11.68 9.99 8.84
C ILE A 406 -10.85 9.91 10.14
N ARG A 407 -10.98 8.83 10.91
CA ARG A 407 -10.24 8.63 12.17
C ARG A 407 -8.73 8.60 11.97
N ILE A 408 -8.23 8.10 10.84
CA ILE A 408 -6.80 8.17 10.50
C ILE A 408 -6.36 9.63 10.40
N GLY A 409 -7.06 10.45 9.62
CA GLY A 409 -6.71 11.88 9.46
C GLY A 409 -6.82 12.69 10.76
N MET A 410 -7.80 12.37 11.62
CA MET A 410 -7.92 13.00 12.95
C MET A 410 -6.72 12.65 13.85
N LYS A 411 -6.26 11.40 13.85
CA LYS A 411 -5.08 10.98 14.63
C LYS A 411 -3.78 11.63 14.15
N MET A 412 -3.76 12.08 12.89
CA MET A 412 -2.67 12.87 12.32
C MET A 412 -2.77 14.36 12.64
N ASN A 413 -3.80 14.79 13.39
CA ASN A 413 -4.09 16.19 13.70
C ASN A 413 -4.27 17.08 12.45
N LEU A 414 -4.80 16.52 11.35
CA LEU A 414 -5.07 17.29 10.13
C LEU A 414 -6.34 18.14 10.24
N PHE A 415 -7.32 17.63 10.99
CA PHE A 415 -8.62 18.24 11.23
C PHE A 415 -9.25 17.60 12.49
N ASP A 416 -10.28 18.25 13.04
CA ASP A 416 -11.00 17.79 14.22
C ASP A 416 -12.43 17.34 13.88
N ASP A 417 -13.15 16.87 14.90
CA ASP A 417 -14.50 16.35 14.76
C ASP A 417 -15.51 17.45 14.36
N LYS A 418 -15.26 18.68 14.81
CA LYS A 418 -16.06 19.87 14.46
C LYS A 418 -15.97 20.13 12.96
N TYR A 419 -14.77 20.10 12.38
CA TYR A 419 -14.55 20.27 10.94
C TYR A 419 -15.28 19.20 10.14
N VAL A 420 -15.16 17.92 10.52
CA VAL A 420 -15.83 16.81 9.84
C VAL A 420 -17.34 17.01 9.82
N ARG A 421 -17.94 17.36 10.96
CA ARG A 421 -19.39 17.60 11.09
C ARG A 421 -19.88 18.77 10.24
N LEU A 422 -19.08 19.83 10.13
CA LEU A 422 -19.47 21.06 9.41
C LEU A 422 -19.10 21.06 7.92
N HIS A 423 -18.38 20.05 7.44
CA HIS A 423 -17.88 20.02 6.06
C HIS A 423 -18.36 18.77 5.28
N PRO A 424 -19.63 18.73 4.83
CA PRO A 424 -20.18 17.64 4.01
C PRO A 424 -19.33 17.29 2.78
N TYR A 425 -18.79 18.30 2.09
CA TYR A 425 -17.94 18.08 0.91
C TYR A 425 -16.65 17.29 1.23
N PHE A 426 -16.09 17.49 2.43
CA PHE A 426 -14.93 16.75 2.88
C PHE A 426 -15.32 15.29 3.13
N ARG A 427 -16.43 15.04 3.83
CA ARG A 427 -16.95 13.68 4.08
C ARG A 427 -17.21 12.94 2.77
N ILE A 428 -17.87 13.59 1.81
CA ILE A 428 -18.09 13.04 0.46
C ILE A 428 -16.76 12.71 -0.21
N SER A 429 -15.77 13.62 -0.16
CA SER A 429 -14.48 13.37 -0.78
C SER A 429 -13.78 12.15 -0.17
N ILE A 430 -13.88 11.93 1.14
CA ILE A 430 -13.37 10.71 1.78
C ILE A 430 -14.12 9.46 1.31
N CYS A 431 -15.44 9.53 1.19
CA CYS A 431 -16.26 8.43 0.66
C CYS A 431 -15.87 8.10 -0.80
N ASP A 432 -15.54 9.10 -1.60
CA ASP A 432 -15.11 8.91 -3.00
C ASP A 432 -13.75 8.21 -3.13
N ILE A 433 -12.86 8.39 -2.15
CA ILE A 433 -11.61 7.63 -2.03
C ILE A 433 -11.92 6.13 -1.78
N GLY A 434 -13.08 5.83 -1.18
CA GLY A 434 -13.66 4.50 -1.04
C GLY A 434 -12.80 3.51 -0.25
N GLY A 435 -11.95 4.04 0.63
CA GLY A 435 -11.09 3.26 1.52
C GLY A 435 -9.85 2.65 0.88
N HIS A 436 -9.50 3.03 -0.35
CA HIS A 436 -8.24 2.62 -0.97
C HIS A 436 -7.06 3.34 -0.32
N VAL A 437 -6.22 2.60 0.39
CA VAL A 437 -5.25 3.12 1.36
C VAL A 437 -4.23 4.05 0.71
N ARG A 438 -3.68 3.65 -0.44
CA ARG A 438 -2.73 4.49 -1.17
C ARG A 438 -3.35 5.76 -1.72
N THR A 439 -4.63 5.70 -2.11
CA THR A 439 -5.35 6.89 -2.58
C THR A 439 -5.66 7.83 -1.41
N LEU A 440 -6.02 7.27 -0.24
CA LEU A 440 -6.20 8.04 0.99
C LEU A 440 -4.89 8.72 1.44
N GLU A 441 -3.77 8.03 1.26
CA GLU A 441 -2.45 8.59 1.52
C GLU A 441 -2.18 9.83 0.68
N TYR A 442 -2.39 9.75 -0.64
CA TYR A 442 -2.26 10.90 -1.53
C TYR A 442 -3.18 12.04 -1.10
N TYR A 443 -4.42 11.72 -0.75
CA TYR A 443 -5.39 12.71 -0.30
C TYR A 443 -4.90 13.48 0.94
N TYR A 444 -4.46 12.77 1.98
CA TYR A 444 -3.97 13.42 3.20
C TYR A 444 -2.62 14.12 3.04
N GLU A 445 -1.74 13.61 2.18
CA GLU A 445 -0.51 14.29 1.82
C GLU A 445 -0.80 15.66 1.21
N TYR A 446 -1.69 15.72 0.20
CA TYR A 446 -2.08 16.98 -0.43
C TYR A 446 -2.87 17.88 0.52
N PHE A 447 -3.73 17.31 1.36
CA PHE A 447 -4.45 18.06 2.39
C PHE A 447 -3.47 18.77 3.33
N ALA A 448 -2.49 18.04 3.87
CA ALA A 448 -1.48 18.59 4.77
C ALA A 448 -0.64 19.69 4.11
N GLN A 449 -0.24 19.50 2.85
CA GLN A 449 0.50 20.51 2.09
C GLN A 449 -0.32 21.81 1.91
N LYS A 450 -1.61 21.70 1.55
CA LYS A 450 -2.49 22.86 1.39
C LYS A 450 -2.81 23.53 2.72
N PHE A 451 -3.07 22.75 3.76
CA PHE A 451 -3.25 23.26 5.11
C PHE A 451 -2.03 24.07 5.58
N ALA A 452 -0.82 23.53 5.41
CA ALA A 452 0.41 24.24 5.77
C ALA A 452 0.59 25.55 4.98
N ALA A 453 0.23 25.57 3.70
CA ALA A 453 0.29 26.78 2.88
C ALA A 453 -0.71 27.86 3.33
N GLU A 454 -1.95 27.49 3.64
CA GLU A 454 -2.96 28.42 4.16
C GLU A 454 -2.59 28.92 5.56
N HIS A 455 -2.14 28.04 6.45
CA HIS A 455 -1.68 28.42 7.78
C HIS A 455 -0.48 29.38 7.71
N LYS A 456 0.41 29.23 6.73
CA LYS A 456 1.52 30.18 6.49
C LYS A 456 1.02 31.57 6.09
N LYS A 457 -0.02 31.68 5.26
CA LYS A 457 -0.61 32.97 4.85
C LYS A 457 -1.22 33.73 6.02
N LEU A 458 -1.85 33.02 6.95
CA LEU A 458 -2.52 33.61 8.11
C LEU A 458 -1.58 34.01 9.25
N LYS A 459 -0.26 33.73 9.15
CA LYS A 459 0.70 34.06 10.23
C LYS A 459 0.70 35.54 10.60
N THR A 460 0.59 36.42 9.61
CA THR A 460 0.64 37.89 9.77
C THR A 460 -0.71 38.50 10.17
N GLU A 461 -1.79 37.73 10.24
CA GLU A 461 -3.11 38.24 10.59
C GLU A 461 -3.29 38.38 12.12
N LYS A 462 -4.04 39.39 12.56
CA LYS A 462 -4.43 39.62 13.96
C LYS A 462 -5.56 38.66 14.36
N MET A 463 -5.22 37.40 14.55
CA MET A 463 -6.11 36.31 14.97
C MET A 463 -5.42 35.47 16.04
N SER A 464 -6.19 34.80 16.91
CA SER A 464 -5.65 33.82 17.85
C SER A 464 -5.03 32.62 17.11
N LYS A 465 -4.25 31.80 17.81
CA LYS A 465 -3.61 30.63 17.20
C LYS A 465 -4.67 29.61 16.76
N GLU A 466 -5.69 29.43 17.59
CA GLU A 466 -6.81 28.52 17.37
C GLU A 466 -7.65 28.99 16.16
N GLU A 467 -7.97 30.28 16.07
CA GLU A 467 -8.70 30.86 14.93
C GLU A 467 -7.92 30.73 13.62
N LYS A 468 -6.58 30.87 13.66
CA LYS A 468 -5.72 30.66 12.48
C LYS A 468 -5.75 29.23 11.99
N ILE A 469 -5.72 28.26 12.91
CA ILE A 469 -5.80 26.85 12.56
C ILE A 469 -7.17 26.55 11.95
N GLU A 470 -8.26 26.93 12.62
CA GLU A 470 -9.63 26.71 12.14
C GLU A 470 -9.82 27.33 10.74
N THR A 471 -9.41 28.58 10.56
CA THR A 471 -9.52 29.28 9.28
C THR A 471 -8.64 28.65 8.19
N ALA A 472 -7.44 28.19 8.53
CA ALA A 472 -6.55 27.51 7.59
C ALA A 472 -7.16 26.20 7.08
N VAL A 473 -7.70 25.35 7.97
CA VAL A 473 -8.34 24.09 7.58
C VAL A 473 -9.57 24.38 6.71
N HIS A 474 -10.37 25.39 7.04
CA HIS A 474 -11.53 25.78 6.24
C HIS A 474 -11.20 26.39 4.87
N ASN A 475 -10.01 26.97 4.69
CA ASN A 475 -9.55 27.48 3.39
C ASN A 475 -8.93 26.40 2.48
N VAL A 476 -8.81 25.15 2.95
CA VAL A 476 -8.27 24.05 2.14
C VAL A 476 -9.24 23.72 0.99
N ASN A 477 -8.76 23.89 -0.24
CA ASN A 477 -9.55 23.59 -1.43
C ASN A 477 -9.56 22.08 -1.74
N ILE A 478 -10.62 21.41 -1.27
CA ILE A 478 -10.83 19.96 -1.46
C ILE A 478 -10.94 19.58 -2.94
N LYS A 479 -11.58 20.40 -3.79
CA LYS A 479 -11.71 20.12 -5.23
C LYS A 479 -10.35 19.95 -5.88
N LYS A 480 -9.43 20.89 -5.62
CA LYS A 480 -8.05 20.83 -6.13
C LYS A 480 -7.30 19.60 -5.60
N ILE A 481 -7.52 19.24 -4.33
CA ILE A 481 -6.94 18.00 -3.77
C ILE A 481 -7.41 16.78 -4.55
N MET A 482 -8.71 16.66 -4.81
CA MET A 482 -9.27 15.53 -5.57
C MET A 482 -8.73 15.48 -7.01
N GLU A 483 -8.54 16.63 -7.66
CA GLU A 483 -7.90 16.70 -8.98
C GLU A 483 -6.46 16.16 -8.96
N PHE A 484 -5.64 16.54 -7.96
CA PHE A 484 -4.28 16.01 -7.81
C PHE A 484 -4.26 14.53 -7.47
N VAL A 485 -5.16 14.07 -6.60
CA VAL A 485 -5.29 12.65 -6.24
C VAL A 485 -5.65 11.83 -7.48
N LYS A 486 -6.63 12.27 -8.26
CA LYS A 486 -7.04 11.62 -9.50
C LYS A 486 -5.88 11.51 -10.49
N GLN A 487 -5.13 12.60 -10.72
CA GLN A 487 -3.96 12.57 -11.60
C GLN A 487 -2.90 11.58 -11.10
N LYS A 488 -2.63 11.57 -9.78
CA LYS A 488 -1.70 10.60 -9.18
C LYS A 488 -2.14 9.16 -9.38
N ILE A 489 -3.44 8.85 -9.34
CA ILE A 489 -3.96 7.51 -9.65
C ILE A 489 -3.69 7.16 -11.12
N ILE A 490 -4.00 8.08 -12.04
CA ILE A 490 -3.80 7.89 -13.49
C ILE A 490 -2.34 7.53 -13.78
N ASP A 491 -1.41 8.33 -13.26
CA ASP A 491 0.03 8.13 -13.47
C ASP A 491 0.52 6.82 -12.83
N LYS A 492 0.14 6.58 -11.56
CA LYS A 492 0.66 5.47 -10.74
C LYS A 492 0.24 4.09 -11.26
N TYR A 493 -0.97 3.99 -11.80
CA TYR A 493 -1.56 2.73 -12.29
C TYR A 493 -1.59 2.65 -13.82
N SER A 494 -0.94 3.60 -14.49
CA SER A 494 -0.84 3.69 -15.95
C SER A 494 -2.21 3.53 -16.62
N LEU A 495 -3.22 4.26 -16.11
CA LEU A 495 -4.60 4.09 -16.57
C LEU A 495 -4.78 4.46 -18.04
N GLU A 496 -3.94 5.33 -18.60
CA GLU A 496 -3.91 5.63 -20.03
C GLU A 496 -3.65 4.36 -20.89
N LEU A 497 -2.84 3.44 -20.37
CA LEU A 497 -2.54 2.17 -21.04
C LEU A 497 -3.57 1.10 -20.71
N ASN A 498 -4.16 1.11 -19.52
CA ASN A 498 -4.99 0.00 -19.01
C ASN A 498 -6.50 0.25 -19.10
N SER A 499 -6.96 1.47 -19.34
CA SER A 499 -8.38 1.86 -19.26
C SER A 499 -9.29 1.10 -20.21
N HIS A 500 -8.78 0.68 -21.38
CA HIS A 500 -9.53 -0.10 -22.36
C HIS A 500 -10.03 -1.45 -21.81
N TRP A 501 -9.29 -2.08 -20.89
CA TRP A 501 -9.72 -3.31 -20.21
C TRP A 501 -10.85 -3.11 -19.21
N LEU A 502 -11.15 -1.86 -18.83
CA LEU A 502 -11.98 -1.54 -17.68
C LEU A 502 -13.44 -1.21 -18.03
N THR A 503 -13.79 -1.09 -19.32
CA THR A 503 -15.15 -0.86 -19.80
C THR A 503 -16.16 -1.86 -19.23
N ILE A 504 -15.91 -3.15 -19.41
CA ILE A 504 -16.79 -4.22 -18.91
C ILE A 504 -16.71 -4.36 -17.37
N PRO A 505 -15.51 -4.39 -16.74
CA PRO A 505 -15.38 -4.38 -15.28
C PRO A 505 -16.14 -3.27 -14.57
N LEU A 506 -16.03 -2.02 -15.07
CA LEU A 506 -16.69 -0.86 -14.49
C LEU A 506 -18.21 -0.97 -14.62
N ALA A 507 -18.71 -1.42 -15.77
CA ALA A 507 -20.14 -1.66 -15.95
C ALA A 507 -20.65 -2.71 -14.96
N LYS A 508 -19.96 -3.84 -14.83
CA LYS A 508 -20.33 -4.89 -13.86
C LYS A 508 -20.22 -4.41 -12.41
N ALA A 509 -19.23 -3.58 -12.08
CA ALA A 509 -19.06 -3.00 -10.75
C ALA A 509 -20.26 -2.12 -10.35
N ILE A 510 -20.68 -1.22 -11.25
CA ILE A 510 -21.80 -0.30 -10.99
C ILE A 510 -23.14 -1.05 -10.98
N LEU A 511 -23.32 -2.03 -11.87
CA LEU A 511 -24.54 -2.85 -11.92
C LEU A 511 -24.60 -3.93 -10.83
N GLY A 512 -23.52 -4.13 -10.07
CA GLY A 512 -23.43 -5.12 -9.01
C GLY A 512 -23.49 -6.57 -9.53
N PHE A 513 -22.93 -6.85 -10.70
CA PHE A 513 -22.84 -8.21 -11.23
C PHE A 513 -21.64 -8.95 -10.62
N PRO A 514 -21.84 -10.18 -10.10
CA PRO A 514 -20.74 -11.00 -9.66
C PRO A 514 -19.88 -11.44 -10.84
N VAL A 515 -18.61 -11.71 -10.56
CA VAL A 515 -17.63 -12.24 -11.49
C VAL A 515 -16.82 -13.35 -10.82
N LYS A 516 -16.27 -14.27 -11.61
CA LYS A 516 -15.26 -15.21 -11.13
C LYS A 516 -13.88 -14.66 -11.46
N LYS A 517 -12.90 -14.98 -10.62
CA LYS A 517 -11.50 -14.51 -10.78
C LYS A 517 -10.90 -14.87 -12.14
N MET A 518 -11.19 -16.08 -12.60
CA MET A 518 -10.70 -16.64 -13.87
C MET A 518 -11.53 -16.22 -15.08
N ASP A 519 -12.64 -15.50 -14.92
CA ASP A 519 -13.39 -15.01 -16.07
C ASP A 519 -12.53 -13.99 -16.83
N THR A 520 -12.47 -14.15 -18.16
CA THR A 520 -11.63 -13.31 -19.03
C THR A 520 -12.44 -12.28 -19.79
N ILE A 521 -11.88 -11.09 -19.91
CA ILE A 521 -12.32 -9.99 -20.77
C ILE A 521 -11.54 -10.10 -22.07
N MET A 522 -12.25 -10.16 -23.20
CA MET A 522 -11.64 -10.26 -24.53
C MET A 522 -11.59 -8.89 -25.20
N LEU A 523 -10.41 -8.42 -25.60
CA LEU A 523 -10.22 -7.25 -26.45
C LEU A 523 -9.23 -7.57 -27.56
N ASN A 524 -9.61 -7.37 -28.82
CA ASN A 524 -8.74 -7.55 -29.99
C ASN A 524 -7.99 -8.90 -30.02
N LYS A 525 -8.65 -10.00 -29.60
CA LYS A 525 -8.10 -11.37 -29.49
C LYS A 525 -7.08 -11.58 -28.35
N ILE A 526 -6.85 -10.58 -27.51
CA ILE A 526 -6.09 -10.70 -26.27
C ILE A 526 -7.10 -10.83 -25.12
N SER A 527 -6.79 -11.66 -24.13
CA SER A 527 -7.61 -11.87 -22.94
C SER A 527 -6.95 -11.30 -21.70
N MET A 528 -7.74 -10.76 -20.79
CA MET A 528 -7.30 -10.39 -19.44
C MET A 528 -8.33 -10.85 -18.42
N SER A 529 -7.90 -11.56 -17.39
CA SER A 529 -8.75 -12.04 -16.29
C SER A 529 -9.02 -10.97 -15.24
N TYR A 530 -10.09 -11.13 -14.46
CA TYR A 530 -10.36 -10.26 -13.31
C TYR A 530 -9.27 -10.39 -12.22
N GLN A 531 -8.65 -11.55 -12.12
CA GLN A 531 -7.53 -11.79 -11.21
C GLN A 531 -6.29 -10.99 -11.59
N GLU A 532 -5.94 -10.93 -12.88
CA GLU A 532 -4.85 -10.08 -13.38
C GLU A 532 -5.13 -8.60 -13.12
N LEU A 533 -6.35 -8.12 -13.44
CA LEU A 533 -6.77 -6.75 -13.14
C LEU A 533 -6.67 -6.41 -11.65
N SER A 534 -7.01 -7.37 -10.78
CA SER A 534 -6.90 -7.18 -9.33
C SER A 534 -5.45 -7.18 -8.86
N SER A 535 -4.61 -8.02 -9.46
CA SER A 535 -3.17 -8.08 -9.21
C SER A 535 -2.47 -6.79 -9.64
N MET A 536 -2.95 -6.12 -10.69
CA MET A 536 -2.51 -4.78 -11.10
C MET A 536 -2.97 -3.68 -10.13
N GLY A 537 -3.91 -3.97 -9.21
CA GLY A 537 -4.46 -3.02 -8.24
C GLY A 537 -5.48 -2.06 -8.82
N VAL A 538 -5.99 -2.35 -10.02
CA VAL A 538 -6.96 -1.50 -10.71
C VAL A 538 -8.38 -1.83 -10.28
N VAL A 539 -8.66 -3.10 -9.95
CA VAL A 539 -9.96 -3.54 -9.40
C VAL A 539 -9.77 -4.24 -8.06
N ASN A 540 -10.72 -4.06 -7.15
CA ASN A 540 -10.73 -4.79 -5.89
C ASN A 540 -11.89 -5.80 -5.88
N LEU A 541 -11.57 -7.08 -5.67
CA LEU A 541 -12.55 -8.17 -5.66
C LEU A 541 -12.98 -8.48 -4.23
N VAL A 542 -14.28 -8.41 -3.98
CA VAL A 542 -14.87 -8.69 -2.66
C VAL A 542 -15.69 -9.98 -2.76
N PRO A 543 -15.40 -11.01 -1.95
CA PRO A 543 -16.15 -12.27 -2.01
C PRO A 543 -17.62 -12.04 -1.66
N THR A 544 -18.51 -12.79 -2.33
CA THR A 544 -19.95 -12.83 -2.03
C THR A 544 -20.29 -14.00 -1.10
N GLU A 545 -21.57 -14.14 -0.74
CA GLU A 545 -22.07 -15.32 -0.02
C GLU A 545 -21.93 -16.60 -0.86
N GLU A 546 -21.98 -16.47 -2.19
CA GLU A 546 -21.79 -17.58 -3.11
C GLU A 546 -20.30 -17.89 -3.31
N ARG A 547 -19.93 -19.15 -3.10
CA ARG A 547 -18.55 -19.60 -3.14
C ARG A 547 -17.95 -19.44 -4.54
N GLY A 548 -16.86 -18.67 -4.63
CA GLY A 548 -16.14 -18.44 -5.89
C GLY A 548 -16.64 -17.26 -6.71
N GLU A 549 -17.67 -16.56 -6.24
CA GLU A 549 -18.18 -15.33 -6.86
C GLU A 549 -17.74 -14.08 -6.10
N TYR A 550 -17.38 -13.04 -6.85
CA TYR A 550 -16.84 -11.79 -6.34
C TYR A 550 -17.56 -10.58 -6.92
N LEU A 551 -17.81 -9.57 -6.10
CA LEU A 551 -18.21 -8.24 -6.55
C LEU A 551 -16.98 -7.38 -6.78
N ILE A 552 -17.05 -6.55 -7.81
CA ILE A 552 -16.01 -5.57 -8.11
C ILE A 552 -16.30 -4.30 -7.31
N ARG A 553 -15.40 -3.95 -6.40
CA ARG A 553 -15.46 -2.70 -5.63
C ARG A 553 -14.49 -1.68 -6.22
N LEU A 554 -15.04 -0.63 -6.81
CA LEU A 554 -14.30 0.51 -7.37
C LEU A 554 -14.74 1.81 -6.69
N PRO A 555 -13.82 2.51 -5.99
CA PRO A 555 -14.12 3.83 -5.46
C PRO A 555 -14.52 4.83 -6.54
N TYR A 556 -15.31 5.83 -6.19
CA TYR A 556 -15.80 6.82 -7.16
C TYR A 556 -14.66 7.57 -7.87
N VAL A 557 -13.63 7.98 -7.13
CA VAL A 557 -12.47 8.70 -7.71
C VAL A 557 -11.73 7.85 -8.75
N TRP A 558 -11.72 6.53 -8.57
CA TRP A 558 -11.14 5.59 -9.52
C TRP A 558 -11.99 5.48 -10.78
N VAL A 559 -13.32 5.42 -10.65
CA VAL A 559 -14.23 5.46 -11.80
C VAL A 559 -14.02 6.74 -12.62
N CYS A 560 -13.87 7.89 -11.95
CA CYS A 560 -13.54 9.15 -12.64
C CYS A 560 -12.21 9.08 -13.38
N ALA A 561 -11.16 8.58 -12.72
CA ALA A 561 -9.84 8.44 -13.33
C ALA A 561 -9.86 7.53 -14.56
N ILE A 562 -10.52 6.36 -14.45
CA ILE A 562 -10.63 5.37 -15.52
C ILE A 562 -11.37 5.96 -16.73
N VAL A 563 -12.51 6.60 -16.51
CA VAL A 563 -13.35 7.17 -17.57
C VAL A 563 -12.65 8.33 -18.27
N GLU A 564 -11.91 9.16 -17.52
CA GLU A 564 -11.16 10.28 -18.10
C GLU A 564 -9.95 9.84 -18.93
N SER A 565 -9.30 8.74 -18.54
CA SER A 565 -8.15 8.15 -19.24
C SER A 565 -8.54 7.16 -20.35
N SER A 566 -9.82 7.05 -20.70
CA SER A 566 -10.29 6.10 -21.71
C SER A 566 -10.73 6.81 -22.99
N ASP A 567 -10.25 6.28 -24.12
CA ASP A 567 -10.71 6.65 -25.47
C ASP A 567 -11.83 5.73 -25.99
N ASP A 568 -12.29 4.77 -25.18
CA ASP A 568 -13.38 3.88 -25.55
C ASP A 568 -14.69 4.66 -25.73
N HIS A 569 -15.36 4.48 -26.86
CA HIS A 569 -16.63 5.18 -27.15
C HIS A 569 -17.69 4.94 -26.07
N GLY A 570 -17.77 3.74 -25.48
CA GLY A 570 -18.62 3.43 -24.34
C GLY A 570 -18.28 4.25 -23.09
N MET A 571 -16.99 4.52 -22.87
CA MET A 571 -16.48 5.37 -21.78
C MET A 571 -16.69 6.87 -22.03
N MET A 572 -16.63 7.34 -23.28
CA MET A 572 -16.96 8.73 -23.60
C MET A 572 -18.37 9.09 -23.14
N TYR A 573 -19.34 8.19 -23.28
CA TYR A 573 -20.70 8.43 -22.77
C TYR A 573 -20.76 8.43 -21.25
N LEU A 574 -20.00 7.54 -20.60
CA LEU A 574 -19.85 7.57 -19.15
C LEU A 574 -19.36 8.94 -18.70
N LYS A 575 -18.38 9.56 -19.38
CA LYS A 575 -17.85 10.89 -19.06
C LYS A 575 -18.93 11.98 -19.01
N PHE A 576 -19.98 11.88 -19.83
CA PHE A 576 -21.11 12.82 -19.82
C PHE A 576 -22.15 12.51 -18.73
N MET A 577 -22.27 11.24 -18.33
CA MET A 577 -23.22 10.77 -17.31
C MET A 577 -22.60 10.70 -15.92
N MET A 578 -21.26 10.74 -15.83
CA MET A 578 -20.50 10.82 -14.61
C MET A 578 -20.80 12.14 -13.93
N LEU A 579 -21.07 12.03 -12.65
CA LEU A 579 -21.55 13.13 -11.86
C LEU A 579 -20.33 13.94 -11.37
N ARG A 580 -20.13 15.14 -11.91
CA ARG A 580 -18.86 15.85 -11.73
C ARG A 580 -18.71 16.39 -10.30
N TYR A 581 -17.47 16.62 -9.86
CA TYR A 581 -17.17 17.19 -8.55
C TYR A 581 -17.72 18.61 -8.34
N ASP A 582 -17.97 19.33 -9.42
CA ASP A 582 -18.56 20.67 -9.45
C ASP A 582 -20.06 20.68 -9.73
N GLU A 583 -20.68 19.52 -10.02
CA GLU A 583 -22.13 19.40 -10.05
C GLU A 583 -22.64 19.28 -8.61
N PRO A 584 -23.32 20.32 -8.09
CA PRO A 584 -23.94 20.25 -6.78
C PRO A 584 -25.04 19.19 -6.87
N TRP A 585 -24.97 18.15 -6.04
CA TRP A 585 -25.80 16.93 -6.09
C TRP A 585 -27.23 17.20 -5.58
N GLN A 586 -27.87 18.21 -6.15
CA GLN A 586 -28.80 19.12 -5.47
C GLN A 586 -30.20 18.62 -5.20
N ASN A 587 -30.54 17.42 -5.67
CA ASN A 587 -31.69 16.71 -5.17
C ASN A 587 -31.50 15.22 -5.41
N PHE A 588 -32.00 14.40 -4.50
CA PHE A 588 -32.09 12.96 -4.63
C PHE A 588 -32.75 12.53 -5.95
N GLU A 589 -33.73 13.31 -6.42
CA GLU A 589 -34.40 13.12 -7.72
C GLU A 589 -33.44 13.22 -8.90
N ASP A 590 -32.68 14.32 -9.01
CA ASP A 590 -31.75 14.59 -10.11
C ASP A 590 -30.65 13.52 -10.12
N PHE A 591 -30.17 13.11 -8.94
CA PHE A 591 -29.22 12.02 -8.79
C PHE A 591 -29.80 10.70 -9.34
N ASN A 592 -31.01 10.34 -8.93
CA ASN A 592 -31.65 9.09 -9.36
C ASN A 592 -31.92 9.06 -10.86
N ALA A 593 -32.34 10.19 -11.46
CA ALA A 593 -32.54 10.29 -12.90
C ALA A 593 -31.23 10.05 -13.68
N LYS A 594 -30.14 10.71 -13.26
CA LYS A 594 -28.81 10.52 -13.86
C LYS A 594 -28.29 9.10 -13.66
N PHE A 595 -28.42 8.54 -12.46
CA PHE A 595 -28.03 7.17 -12.17
C PHE A 595 -28.84 6.16 -12.98
N TRP A 596 -30.14 6.39 -13.18
CA TRP A 596 -30.98 5.50 -13.95
C TRP A 596 -30.59 5.47 -15.43
N ALA A 597 -30.38 6.64 -16.01
CA ALA A 597 -29.93 6.75 -17.40
C ALA A 597 -28.52 6.15 -17.59
N LEU A 598 -27.65 6.29 -16.59
CA LEU A 598 -26.37 5.57 -16.52
C LEU A 598 -26.58 4.04 -16.50
N ARG A 599 -27.44 3.54 -15.61
CA ARG A 599 -27.72 2.11 -15.44
C ARG A 599 -28.23 1.46 -16.73
N LEU A 600 -29.19 2.08 -17.42
CA LEU A 600 -29.72 1.60 -18.70
C LEU A 600 -28.64 1.50 -19.78
N ARG A 601 -27.75 2.50 -19.85
CA ARG A 601 -26.61 2.50 -20.79
C ARG A 601 -25.60 1.42 -20.46
N LEU A 602 -25.32 1.19 -19.19
CA LEU A 602 -24.39 0.14 -18.76
C LEU A 602 -24.90 -1.27 -19.13
N PHE A 603 -26.21 -1.51 -19.04
CA PHE A 603 -26.79 -2.78 -19.51
C PHE A 603 -26.60 -2.98 -21.02
N HIS A 604 -26.82 -1.92 -21.81
CA HIS A 604 -26.53 -1.93 -23.24
C HIS A 604 -25.04 -2.20 -23.53
N LEU A 605 -24.15 -1.57 -22.76
CA LEU A 605 -22.69 -1.69 -22.92
C LEU A 605 -22.21 -3.14 -22.73
N ILE A 606 -22.83 -3.89 -21.81
CA ILE A 606 -22.51 -5.30 -21.58
C ILE A 606 -23.38 -6.25 -22.43
N GLY A 607 -24.11 -5.74 -23.43
CA GLY A 607 -24.76 -6.51 -24.48
C GLY A 607 -26.24 -6.83 -24.28
N TYR A 608 -26.91 -6.30 -23.25
CA TYR A 608 -28.35 -6.54 -23.07
C TYR A 608 -29.17 -5.69 -24.06
N LYS A 609 -30.09 -6.36 -24.76
CA LYS A 609 -31.18 -5.72 -25.52
C LYS A 609 -32.52 -5.91 -24.83
N GLN A 610 -32.70 -7.03 -24.14
CA GLN A 610 -33.82 -7.36 -23.27
C GLN A 610 -33.27 -7.81 -21.93
N ILE A 611 -34.01 -7.54 -20.84
CA ILE A 611 -33.59 -7.90 -19.49
C ILE A 611 -34.79 -8.25 -18.61
N LYS A 612 -34.64 -9.24 -17.72
CA LYS A 612 -35.62 -9.50 -16.67
C LYS A 612 -35.80 -8.28 -15.78
N LEU A 613 -37.03 -7.90 -15.49
CA LEU A 613 -37.33 -6.68 -14.74
C LEU A 613 -36.73 -6.70 -13.32
N LYS A 614 -36.73 -7.87 -12.67
CA LYS A 614 -36.06 -8.07 -11.36
C LYS A 614 -34.54 -7.87 -11.44
N THR A 615 -33.90 -8.21 -12.55
CA THR A 615 -32.47 -7.95 -12.78
C THR A 615 -32.22 -6.47 -13.06
N LEU A 616 -33.11 -5.81 -13.81
CA LEU A 616 -33.04 -4.36 -14.04
C LEU A 616 -33.09 -3.58 -12.72
N PHE A 617 -33.99 -3.96 -11.81
CA PHE A 617 -34.11 -3.39 -10.46
C PHE A 617 -33.30 -4.12 -9.37
N LYS A 618 -32.27 -4.89 -9.76
CA LYS A 618 -31.42 -5.62 -8.80
C LYS A 618 -31.01 -4.73 -7.63
N GLY A 619 -31.28 -5.21 -6.42
CA GLY A 619 -31.02 -4.51 -5.15
C GLY A 619 -32.27 -3.90 -4.50
N ALA A 620 -33.37 -3.75 -5.23
CA ALA A 620 -34.66 -3.36 -4.70
C ALA A 620 -35.36 -4.54 -3.99
N ASP A 621 -36.24 -4.20 -3.05
CA ASP A 621 -37.21 -5.14 -2.50
C ASP A 621 -38.46 -5.14 -3.41
N PHE A 622 -39.08 -6.31 -3.59
CA PHE A 622 -40.21 -6.48 -4.52
C PHE A 622 -41.49 -6.85 -3.76
N SER A 623 -42.63 -6.36 -4.24
CA SER A 623 -43.96 -6.80 -3.81
C SER A 623 -44.21 -8.28 -4.13
N LEU A 624 -45.17 -8.92 -3.44
CA LEU A 624 -45.47 -10.36 -3.63
C LEU A 624 -45.94 -10.65 -5.07
N SER A 625 -46.70 -9.73 -5.65
CA SER A 625 -47.19 -9.80 -7.02
C SER A 625 -46.37 -8.91 -7.97
N PHE A 626 -45.06 -8.83 -7.76
CA PHE A 626 -44.17 -8.14 -8.69
C PHE A 626 -44.00 -8.95 -10.00
N PRO A 627 -44.16 -8.34 -11.18
CA PRO A 627 -44.14 -9.05 -12.44
C PRO A 627 -42.78 -9.70 -12.73
N ASP A 628 -42.80 -10.96 -13.14
CA ASP A 628 -41.62 -11.69 -13.61
C ASP A 628 -41.60 -11.73 -15.14
N VAL A 629 -41.25 -10.58 -15.72
CA VAL A 629 -41.27 -10.35 -17.17
C VAL A 629 -39.91 -9.85 -17.66
N GLU A 630 -39.65 -10.04 -18.95
CA GLU A 630 -38.54 -9.41 -19.65
C GLU A 630 -39.00 -8.11 -20.31
N VAL A 631 -38.15 -7.09 -20.26
CA VAL A 631 -38.40 -5.78 -20.85
C VAL A 631 -37.32 -5.45 -21.87
N ASP A 632 -37.73 -4.87 -22.99
CA ASP A 632 -36.83 -4.28 -23.97
C ASP A 632 -36.09 -3.09 -23.36
N LEU A 633 -34.79 -3.00 -23.57
CA LEU A 633 -34.04 -1.81 -23.19
C LEU A 633 -34.17 -0.76 -24.31
N PRO A 634 -34.35 0.53 -23.96
CA PRO A 634 -34.44 1.59 -24.95
C PRO A 634 -33.11 1.75 -25.69
N LYS A 635 -33.15 2.05 -26.99
CA LYS A 635 -31.92 2.26 -27.78
C LYS A 635 -31.10 3.39 -27.16
N ILE A 636 -29.78 3.31 -27.26
CA ILE A 636 -28.85 4.28 -26.67
C ILE A 636 -29.18 5.73 -27.08
N ILE A 637 -29.58 5.96 -28.33
CA ILE A 637 -29.93 7.29 -28.86
C ILE A 637 -31.20 7.90 -28.22
N ASP A 638 -32.05 7.04 -27.66
CA ASP A 638 -33.31 7.43 -27.02
C ASP A 638 -33.13 7.71 -25.51
N ILE A 639 -31.99 7.33 -24.92
CA ILE A 639 -31.69 7.60 -23.51
C ILE A 639 -31.22 9.06 -23.36
N LYS A 640 -32.16 9.94 -23.04
CA LYS A 640 -31.95 11.39 -22.83
C LYS A 640 -32.40 11.81 -21.41
N LEU A 641 -31.76 12.85 -20.88
CA LEU A 641 -32.12 13.45 -19.59
C LEU A 641 -32.89 14.76 -19.83
N TYR A 642 -34.04 14.90 -19.20
CA TYR A 642 -34.89 16.10 -19.25
C TYR A 642 -35.06 16.69 -17.84
N ARG A 643 -35.23 18.01 -17.74
CA ARG A 643 -35.36 18.75 -16.47
C ARG A 643 -36.63 19.59 -16.48
N SER A 644 -37.51 19.44 -15.47
CA SER A 644 -38.70 20.30 -15.35
C SER A 644 -38.34 21.72 -14.93
N LEU A 645 -39.01 22.71 -15.52
CA LEU A 645 -38.96 24.12 -15.12
C LEU A 645 -39.79 24.42 -13.86
N HIS A 646 -40.77 23.58 -13.52
CA HIS A 646 -41.69 23.83 -12.42
C HIS A 646 -41.55 22.76 -11.32
N ARG A 647 -41.04 23.17 -10.16
CA ARG A 647 -41.09 22.42 -8.90
C ARG A 647 -42.17 23.01 -8.00
N TYR A 648 -43.03 22.16 -7.44
CA TYR A 648 -44.01 22.57 -6.43
C TYR A 648 -43.59 22.08 -5.03
N PRO A 649 -43.63 22.94 -3.99
CA PRO A 649 -43.94 24.36 -4.08
C PRO A 649 -42.79 25.14 -4.72
N VAL A 650 -43.12 26.22 -5.43
CA VAL A 650 -42.13 27.09 -6.10
C VAL A 650 -41.23 27.70 -5.04
N THR A 651 -40.02 27.19 -4.87
CA THR A 651 -39.01 27.85 -4.06
C THR A 651 -38.67 29.18 -4.72
N LYS A 652 -38.88 30.29 -4.00
CA LYS A 652 -38.77 31.69 -4.48
C LYS A 652 -37.43 32.01 -5.20
N THR A 653 -36.41 31.17 -5.07
CA THR A 653 -35.06 31.33 -5.60
C THR A 653 -34.90 31.06 -7.11
N TYR A 654 -35.84 30.36 -7.76
CA TYR A 654 -35.70 30.02 -9.19
C TYR A 654 -36.23 31.07 -10.18
N LYS A 655 -36.78 32.20 -9.69
CA LYS A 655 -37.36 33.21 -10.59
C LYS A 655 -36.35 33.93 -11.50
N ASN A 656 -35.05 33.93 -11.18
CA ASN A 656 -34.09 34.82 -11.85
C ASN A 656 -32.89 34.17 -12.55
N ASN A 657 -32.66 32.85 -12.46
CA ASN A 657 -31.50 32.21 -13.10
C ASN A 657 -31.94 31.15 -14.12
N GLN A 658 -32.06 31.55 -15.39
CA GLN A 658 -32.05 30.60 -16.51
C GLN A 658 -30.64 30.00 -16.62
N VAL A 659 -30.43 28.81 -16.05
CA VAL A 659 -29.16 28.09 -16.19
C VAL A 659 -29.14 27.39 -17.54
N LYS A 660 -28.38 27.94 -18.50
CA LYS A 660 -28.02 27.26 -19.75
C LYS A 660 -26.97 26.20 -19.45
N TYR A 661 -27.32 24.93 -19.62
CA TYR A 661 -26.32 23.85 -19.76
C TYR A 661 -26.13 23.57 -21.25
N GLU A 662 -24.88 23.53 -21.70
CA GLU A 662 -24.48 23.56 -23.12
C GLU A 662 -24.95 22.36 -23.97
N ASN A 663 -25.59 21.33 -23.41
CA ASN A 663 -25.95 20.10 -24.12
C ASN A 663 -27.44 19.69 -24.04
N MET A 664 -28.37 20.60 -23.73
CA MET A 664 -29.81 20.29 -23.68
C MET A 664 -30.53 20.80 -24.93
N THR A 665 -31.05 19.90 -25.77
CA THR A 665 -31.68 20.26 -27.05
C THR A 665 -33.18 20.56 -26.98
N GLU A 666 -33.91 20.21 -25.92
CA GLU A 666 -35.34 20.52 -25.82
C GLU A 666 -35.87 20.58 -24.38
N VAL A 667 -36.86 21.46 -24.17
CA VAL A 667 -37.39 21.89 -22.87
C VAL A 667 -38.85 21.43 -22.73
N ARG A 668 -39.22 20.69 -21.67
CA ARG A 668 -40.60 20.24 -21.40
C ARG A 668 -40.95 20.26 -19.90
N ASN A 669 -42.25 20.28 -19.59
CA ASN A 669 -42.81 20.37 -18.22
C ASN A 669 -42.94 18.97 -17.58
N GLY A 670 -42.01 18.59 -16.69
CA GLY A 670 -42.08 17.34 -15.89
C GLY A 670 -40.69 16.79 -15.52
N TYR A 671 -40.52 16.17 -14.33
CA TYR A 671 -39.19 15.70 -13.86
C TYR A 671 -38.86 14.24 -14.19
N ILE A 672 -39.81 13.45 -14.67
CA ILE A 672 -39.61 12.24 -15.48
C ILE A 672 -40.94 12.03 -16.22
N ASP A 673 -41.07 12.56 -17.43
CA ASP A 673 -41.56 11.72 -18.51
C ASP A 673 -40.27 11.19 -19.13
N LEU A 674 -39.99 9.90 -18.94
CA LEU A 674 -39.29 9.20 -20.01
C LEU A 674 -40.29 9.25 -21.17
N ASP A 675 -40.19 10.27 -22.02
CA ASP A 675 -40.85 10.32 -23.32
C ASP A 675 -40.27 9.17 -24.17
N LEU A 676 -40.58 7.94 -23.77
CA LEU A 676 -40.47 6.77 -24.60
C LEU A 676 -41.74 6.74 -25.44
N LEU A 677 -41.56 7.35 -26.60
CA LEU A 677 -42.02 6.88 -27.90
C LEU A 677 -43.24 7.62 -28.50
N LYS A 678 -43.07 8.01 -29.76
CA LYS A 678 -44.13 8.46 -30.66
C LYS A 678 -45.27 7.44 -30.68
N GLU A 679 -46.50 7.94 -30.82
CA GLU A 679 -47.79 7.22 -30.77
C GLU A 679 -47.85 5.85 -31.47
N GLY A 680 -47.03 5.62 -32.50
CA GLY A 680 -46.96 4.35 -33.22
C GLY A 680 -46.39 3.15 -32.45
N ASN A 681 -45.64 3.36 -31.36
CA ASN A 681 -44.98 2.28 -30.59
C ASN A 681 -45.62 2.01 -29.21
N ILE A 682 -46.68 2.74 -28.83
CA ILE A 682 -47.37 2.66 -27.52
C ILE A 682 -47.95 1.25 -27.22
N LYS A 683 -48.11 0.38 -28.22
CA LYS A 683 -48.66 -0.98 -28.04
C LYS A 683 -47.65 -2.05 -27.59
N ARG A 684 -46.38 -1.73 -27.33
CA ARG A 684 -45.34 -2.75 -27.03
C ARG A 684 -44.41 -2.42 -25.84
N TYR A 685 -44.99 -2.05 -24.69
CA TYR A 685 -44.35 -2.00 -23.36
C TYR A 685 -43.54 -0.74 -22.95
N ILE A 686 -43.58 -0.52 -21.61
CA ILE A 686 -42.68 0.22 -20.70
C ILE A 686 -43.20 1.58 -20.19
N GLY A 687 -43.96 1.54 -19.09
CA GLY A 687 -44.13 2.66 -18.16
C GLY A 687 -43.59 2.31 -16.78
N CYS A 688 -42.33 2.67 -16.47
CA CYS A 688 -41.82 2.67 -15.10
C CYS A 688 -42.04 4.05 -14.49
N LEU A 689 -42.90 4.15 -13.48
CA LEU A 689 -43.07 5.39 -12.74
C LEU A 689 -42.06 5.43 -11.58
N PHE A 690 -41.26 6.50 -11.54
CA PHE A 690 -40.27 6.72 -10.48
C PHE A 690 -40.84 7.69 -9.47
N PHE A 691 -40.92 7.25 -8.21
CA PHE A 691 -41.23 8.16 -7.12
C PHE A 691 -40.02 8.29 -6.19
N ASN A 692 -39.54 9.51 -6.04
CA ASN A 692 -38.39 9.87 -5.24
C ASN A 692 -38.88 10.67 -4.03
N ALA A 693 -38.67 10.15 -2.83
CA ALA A 693 -39.07 10.84 -1.60
C ALA A 693 -37.87 11.03 -0.67
N PRO A 694 -37.24 12.22 -0.66
CA PRO A 694 -36.25 12.57 0.35
C PRO A 694 -36.95 12.88 1.70
N GLY A 695 -36.58 12.17 2.77
CA GLY A 695 -37.06 12.40 4.15
C GLY A 695 -37.63 11.16 4.84
N GLU A 696 -38.11 11.33 6.10
CA GLU A 696 -38.82 10.27 6.83
C GLU A 696 -40.17 9.97 6.16
N VAL A 697 -40.18 9.01 5.23
CA VAL A 697 -41.40 8.49 4.61
C VAL A 697 -42.04 7.45 5.51
N ASN A 698 -43.34 7.59 5.76
CA ASN A 698 -44.16 6.61 6.48
C ASN A 698 -45.06 5.81 5.53
N GLN A 699 -45.66 4.72 6.02
CA GLN A 699 -46.55 3.85 5.24
C GLN A 699 -47.70 4.61 4.59
N GLU A 700 -48.32 5.56 5.31
CA GLU A 700 -49.46 6.34 4.81
C GLU A 700 -49.10 7.16 3.56
N LEU A 701 -47.94 7.81 3.56
CA LEU A 701 -47.47 8.56 2.39
C LEU A 701 -47.20 7.64 1.20
N TYR A 702 -46.62 6.47 1.44
CA TYR A 702 -46.40 5.46 0.40
C TYR A 702 -47.73 4.96 -0.18
N ASP A 703 -48.67 4.56 0.67
CA ASP A 703 -49.99 4.05 0.26
C ASP A 703 -50.75 5.08 -0.57
N LYS A 704 -50.81 6.34 -0.10
CA LYS A 704 -51.46 7.43 -0.81
C LYS A 704 -50.79 7.73 -2.16
N THR A 705 -49.47 7.60 -2.23
CA THR A 705 -48.73 7.78 -3.48
C THR A 705 -49.05 6.65 -4.45
N TYR A 706 -49.03 5.41 -3.97
CA TYR A 706 -49.38 4.24 -4.77
C TYR A 706 -50.81 4.36 -5.33
N GLU A 707 -51.79 4.72 -4.50
CA GLU A 707 -53.19 4.87 -4.91
C GLU A 707 -53.35 5.93 -6.01
N LYS A 708 -52.72 7.09 -5.86
CA LYS A 708 -52.73 8.14 -6.90
C LYS A 708 -52.15 7.65 -8.22
N VAL A 709 -51.05 6.89 -8.16
CA VAL A 709 -50.40 6.33 -9.34
C VAL A 709 -51.30 5.29 -10.00
N ALA A 710 -51.85 4.36 -9.21
CA ALA A 710 -52.76 3.34 -9.70
C ALA A 710 -54.02 3.94 -10.34
N GLU A 711 -54.61 4.96 -9.72
CA GLU A 711 -55.74 5.72 -10.28
C GLU A 711 -55.37 6.41 -11.59
N ALA A 712 -54.20 7.05 -11.66
CA ALA A 712 -53.73 7.72 -12.87
C ALA A 712 -53.50 6.73 -14.02
N MET A 713 -52.85 5.59 -13.74
CA MET A 713 -52.62 4.53 -14.72
C MET A 713 -53.93 3.91 -15.22
N ASN A 714 -54.88 3.68 -14.32
CA ASN A 714 -56.22 3.20 -14.68
C ASN A 714 -56.96 4.19 -15.60
N LYS A 715 -56.90 5.50 -15.29
CA LYS A 715 -57.50 6.56 -16.12
C LYS A 715 -56.83 6.69 -17.50
N ALA A 716 -55.52 6.43 -17.57
CA ALA A 716 -54.76 6.44 -18.81
C ALA A 716 -54.87 5.13 -19.61
N GLU A 717 -55.65 4.16 -19.13
CA GLU A 717 -55.80 2.80 -19.72
C GLU A 717 -54.47 2.04 -19.87
N VAL A 718 -53.45 2.40 -19.07
CA VAL A 718 -52.14 1.73 -19.08
C VAL A 718 -52.20 0.53 -18.15
N LYS A 719 -52.26 -0.67 -18.73
CA LYS A 719 -52.39 -1.93 -17.98
C LYS A 719 -51.06 -2.49 -17.47
N GLU A 720 -49.94 -2.08 -18.08
CA GLU A 720 -48.62 -2.64 -17.83
C GLU A 720 -47.67 -1.55 -17.33
N TRP A 721 -47.60 -1.40 -16.01
CA TRP A 721 -46.78 -0.39 -15.34
C TRP A 721 -46.09 -0.97 -14.12
N VAL A 722 -44.99 -0.34 -13.71
CA VAL A 722 -44.30 -0.64 -12.44
C VAL A 722 -43.95 0.65 -11.72
N LEU A 723 -44.16 0.67 -10.39
CA LEU A 723 -43.75 1.76 -9.51
C LEU A 723 -42.42 1.39 -8.82
N LEU A 724 -41.36 2.15 -9.13
CA LEU A 724 -40.12 2.10 -8.37
C LEU A 724 -40.12 3.26 -7.36
N PHE A 725 -40.16 2.90 -6.08
CA PHE A 725 -40.14 3.83 -4.97
C PHE A 725 -38.73 3.94 -4.39
N LEU A 726 -38.13 5.13 -4.43
CA LEU A 726 -36.78 5.41 -3.94
C LEU A 726 -36.88 6.33 -2.72
N THR A 727 -36.33 5.91 -1.58
CA THR A 727 -36.40 6.66 -0.32
C THR A 727 -35.16 6.43 0.55
N ASN A 728 -34.83 7.42 1.38
CA ASN A 728 -33.83 7.29 2.44
C ASN A 728 -34.42 6.87 3.80
N ALA A 729 -35.72 6.58 3.86
CA ALA A 729 -36.31 5.98 5.05
C ALA A 729 -35.64 4.63 5.36
N ASN A 730 -35.48 4.34 6.66
CA ASN A 730 -34.94 3.06 7.10
C ASN A 730 -36.08 2.03 7.11
N LYS A 731 -35.97 0.96 6.30
CA LYS A 731 -37.08 0.01 6.11
C LYS A 731 -37.42 -0.81 7.35
N GLU A 732 -36.52 -0.93 8.34
CA GLU A 732 -36.65 -1.94 9.40
C GLU A 732 -37.94 -1.89 10.23
N ASN A 733 -38.75 -0.82 10.22
CA ASN A 733 -40.07 -0.85 10.89
C ASN A 733 -41.23 -0.07 10.23
N ASN A 734 -41.07 0.58 9.06
CA ASN A 734 -42.02 1.62 8.62
C ASN A 734 -42.64 1.50 7.22
N LEU A 735 -42.17 0.59 6.36
CA LEU A 735 -42.63 0.50 4.95
C LEU A 735 -42.78 -0.96 4.47
N SER A 736 -44.02 -1.39 4.25
CA SER A 736 -44.41 -2.63 3.58
C SER A 736 -44.95 -2.34 2.18
N ILE A 737 -44.48 -3.12 1.20
CA ILE A 737 -44.93 -3.07 -0.19
C ILE A 737 -45.62 -4.36 -0.64
N ASP A 738 -45.75 -5.35 0.25
CA ASP A 738 -46.09 -6.73 -0.11
C ASP A 738 -47.46 -6.83 -0.79
N ASN A 739 -48.42 -6.02 -0.32
CA ASN A 739 -49.79 -5.96 -0.81
C ASN A 739 -50.03 -4.89 -1.90
N LYS A 740 -48.98 -4.27 -2.44
CA LYS A 740 -49.07 -3.27 -3.50
C LYS A 740 -48.51 -3.86 -4.80
N PRO A 741 -49.36 -4.30 -5.74
CA PRO A 741 -48.88 -4.95 -6.96
C PRO A 741 -47.95 -4.04 -7.75
N ASN A 742 -47.11 -4.63 -8.61
CA ASN A 742 -46.23 -3.90 -9.51
C ASN A 742 -45.27 -2.90 -8.81
N SER A 743 -44.97 -3.12 -7.52
CA SER A 743 -44.17 -2.19 -6.73
C SER A 743 -42.80 -2.76 -6.39
N ALA A 744 -41.78 -1.91 -6.50
CA ALA A 744 -40.42 -2.15 -6.04
C ALA A 744 -39.97 -0.99 -5.14
N LEU A 745 -39.20 -1.29 -4.09
CA LEU A 745 -38.74 -0.32 -3.10
C LEU A 745 -37.22 -0.38 -2.94
N VAL A 746 -36.58 0.77 -3.03
CA VAL A 746 -35.18 0.96 -2.62
C VAL A 746 -35.18 1.91 -1.44
N SER A 747 -35.00 1.35 -0.26
CA SER A 747 -34.81 2.09 0.99
C SER A 747 -33.33 2.28 1.31
N MET A 748 -32.99 3.02 2.37
CA MET A 748 -31.57 3.30 2.70
C MET A 748 -30.73 2.03 2.87
N LYS A 749 -31.28 0.95 3.45
CA LYS A 749 -30.59 -0.35 3.59
C LYS A 749 -30.29 -1.02 2.24
N ASN A 750 -31.05 -0.68 1.19
CA ASN A 750 -30.89 -1.23 -0.14
C ASN A 750 -29.89 -0.43 -0.99
N PHE A 751 -29.43 0.75 -0.55
CA PHE A 751 -28.63 1.66 -1.38
C PHE A 751 -27.35 0.99 -1.89
N GLN A 752 -26.62 0.27 -1.05
CA GLN A 752 -25.41 -0.44 -1.48
C GLN A 752 -25.71 -1.53 -2.52
N LYS A 753 -26.84 -2.24 -2.39
CA LYS A 753 -27.23 -3.29 -3.34
C LYS A 753 -27.73 -2.71 -4.68
N PHE A 754 -28.42 -1.58 -4.64
CA PHE A 754 -29.04 -0.96 -5.82
C PHE A 754 -28.07 -0.03 -6.58
N TYR A 755 -27.39 0.89 -5.87
CA TYR A 755 -26.44 1.85 -6.44
C TYR A 755 -25.00 1.31 -6.55
N GLY A 756 -24.72 0.15 -5.96
CA GLY A 756 -23.38 -0.43 -5.88
C GLY A 756 -22.46 0.33 -4.93
N TYR A 757 -21.27 -0.23 -4.67
CA TYR A 757 -20.27 0.37 -3.79
C TYR A 757 -19.82 1.77 -4.23
N THR A 758 -19.88 2.05 -5.53
CA THR A 758 -19.38 3.28 -6.14
C THR A 758 -20.28 4.48 -5.89
N TYR A 759 -21.62 4.31 -5.93
CA TYR A 759 -22.57 5.41 -5.88
C TYR A 759 -23.44 5.43 -4.62
N ALA A 760 -23.39 4.40 -3.77
CA ALA A 760 -24.23 4.31 -2.57
C ALA A 760 -24.03 5.48 -1.59
N SER A 761 -22.79 5.84 -1.26
CA SER A 761 -22.53 6.99 -0.37
C SER A 761 -23.05 8.29 -1.00
N ARG A 762 -22.87 8.48 -2.31
CA ARG A 762 -23.41 9.65 -3.03
C ARG A 762 -24.94 9.71 -3.02
N ALA A 763 -25.60 8.56 -3.17
CA ALA A 763 -27.06 8.46 -3.03
C ALA A 763 -27.52 8.86 -1.62
N GLN A 764 -26.79 8.40 -0.59
CA GLN A 764 -27.04 8.77 0.81
C GLN A 764 -26.91 10.29 1.00
N PHE A 765 -25.83 10.91 0.56
CA PHE A 765 -25.65 12.37 0.66
C PHE A 765 -26.70 13.16 -0.13
N ALA A 766 -27.04 12.73 -1.35
CA ALA A 766 -28.08 13.38 -2.15
C ALA A 766 -29.47 13.29 -1.49
N SER A 767 -29.73 12.19 -0.77
CA SER A 767 -31.00 11.97 -0.07
C SER A 767 -31.10 12.67 1.29
N ALA A 768 -29.99 12.85 2.00
CA ALA A 768 -29.96 13.34 3.37
C ALA A 768 -30.39 14.81 3.49
N ASN A 769 -30.42 15.57 2.39
CA ASN A 769 -30.65 17.02 2.40
C ASN A 769 -29.84 17.67 3.54
N GLU A 770 -28.58 17.24 3.75
CA GLU A 770 -27.77 17.68 4.90
C GLU A 770 -27.84 19.21 4.94
N LYS A 771 -28.38 19.75 6.04
CA LYS A 771 -28.53 21.19 6.24
C LYS A 771 -27.13 21.80 6.24
N ILE A 772 -26.68 22.24 5.07
CA ILE A 772 -25.48 23.05 4.96
C ILE A 772 -25.81 24.35 5.67
N TYR A 773 -25.26 24.51 6.87
CA TYR A 773 -25.43 25.73 7.66
C TYR A 773 -24.79 26.89 6.91
N PHE A 774 -25.63 27.66 6.21
CA PHE A 774 -25.21 28.68 5.25
C PHE A 774 -24.24 29.71 5.85
N ASN A 775 -24.27 29.94 7.16
CA ASN A 775 -23.38 30.90 7.82
C ASN A 775 -22.01 30.31 8.20
N SER A 776 -21.92 29.00 8.44
CA SER A 776 -20.69 28.32 8.92
C SER A 776 -20.04 27.41 7.88
N ALA A 777 -20.75 27.05 6.80
CA ALA A 777 -20.22 26.17 5.77
C ALA A 777 -19.07 26.83 5.00
N PRO A 778 -17.92 26.17 4.77
CA PRO A 778 -16.83 26.71 3.96
C PRO A 778 -17.32 27.20 2.59
N VAL A 779 -16.67 28.21 2.04
CA VAL A 779 -17.11 28.90 0.81
C VAL A 779 -17.21 27.92 -0.36
N GLU A 780 -16.32 26.94 -0.41
CA GLU A 780 -16.30 25.84 -1.36
C GLU A 780 -17.52 24.93 -1.22
N SER A 781 -17.99 24.70 0.01
CA SER A 781 -19.19 23.88 0.29
C SER A 781 -20.48 24.59 -0.17
N LEU A 782 -20.46 25.92 -0.35
CA LEU A 782 -21.59 26.64 -0.94
C LEU A 782 -21.80 26.29 -2.41
N THR A 783 -20.80 25.71 -3.10
CA THR A 783 -21.05 25.14 -4.43
C THR A 783 -22.10 24.05 -4.37
N ILE A 784 -22.20 23.27 -3.29
CA ILE A 784 -23.27 22.27 -3.09
C ILE A 784 -24.66 22.93 -3.11
N LEU A 785 -24.75 24.21 -2.71
CA LEU A 785 -25.98 25.01 -2.76
C LEU A 785 -26.17 25.79 -4.07
N GLY A 786 -25.26 25.63 -5.04
CA GLY A 786 -25.43 26.11 -6.42
C GLY A 786 -24.87 27.50 -6.66
N PHE A 787 -24.13 28.03 -5.69
CA PHE A 787 -23.53 29.35 -5.79
C PHE A 787 -22.32 29.34 -6.73
N ASN A 788 -22.28 30.31 -7.64
CA ASN A 788 -21.15 30.53 -8.54
C ASN A 788 -19.96 31.15 -7.79
N GLU A 789 -18.80 31.29 -8.45
CA GLU A 789 -17.58 31.81 -7.80
C GLU A 789 -17.73 33.23 -7.26
N GLU A 790 -18.43 34.11 -7.98
CA GLU A 790 -18.65 35.50 -7.57
C GLU A 790 -19.58 35.59 -6.35
N GLU A 791 -20.68 34.85 -6.36
CA GLU A 791 -21.62 34.75 -5.24
C GLU A 791 -20.95 34.20 -3.98
N ARG A 792 -20.12 33.16 -4.15
CA ARG A 792 -19.31 32.57 -3.08
C ARG A 792 -18.32 33.56 -2.48
N ASN A 793 -17.60 34.30 -3.33
CA ASN A 793 -16.68 35.35 -2.90
C ASN A 793 -17.41 36.49 -2.17
N ASN A 794 -18.59 36.90 -2.66
CA ASN A 794 -19.43 37.89 -2.00
C ASN A 794 -19.93 37.43 -0.62
N ILE A 795 -20.33 36.15 -0.49
CA ILE A 795 -20.71 35.56 0.80
C ILE A 795 -19.50 35.54 1.75
N ARG A 796 -18.32 35.14 1.26
CA ARG A 796 -17.06 35.17 2.02
C ARG A 796 -16.74 36.58 2.55
N LEU A 797 -16.86 37.59 1.70
CA LEU A 797 -16.62 39.00 2.07
C LEU A 797 -17.66 39.49 3.10
N LYS A 798 -18.94 39.15 2.91
CA LYS A 798 -20.01 39.50 3.87
C LYS A 798 -19.81 38.85 5.25
N ARG A 799 -19.34 37.61 5.30
CA ARG A 799 -18.98 36.93 6.57
C ARG A 799 -17.81 37.60 7.28
N LYS A 800 -16.80 38.06 6.54
CA LYS A 800 -15.68 38.85 7.11
C LYS A 800 -16.13 40.19 7.70
N GLY A 801 -17.23 40.76 7.21
CA GLY A 801 -17.77 42.04 7.70
C GLY A 801 -18.65 41.96 8.95
N HIS A 802 -19.12 40.77 9.37
CA HIS A 802 -20.03 40.61 10.52
C HIS A 802 -19.69 39.37 11.36
N PRO A 803 -18.63 39.40 12.19
CA PRO A 803 -18.18 38.23 12.95
C PRO A 803 -19.12 37.81 14.09
N GLY A 804 -20.03 38.69 14.54
CA GLY A 804 -20.76 38.56 15.82
C GLY A 804 -22.21 38.10 15.76
N LYS A 805 -22.70 37.61 14.61
CA LYS A 805 -24.05 36.98 14.50
C LYS A 805 -23.93 35.67 13.72
N ALA A 806 -23.14 34.74 14.26
CA ALA A 806 -23.01 33.36 13.79
C ALA A 806 -23.77 32.42 14.72
#